data_AF-A0AAD9U9B4-F1
#
_entry.id   AF-A0AAD9U9B4-F1
#
_cell.length_a   1.000
_cell.length_b   1.000
_cell.length_c   1.000
_cell.angle_alpha   90.00
_cell.angle_beta   90.00
_cell.angle_gamma   90.00
#
_symmetry.space_group_name_H-M   'P 1'
#
loop_
_entity.id
_entity.type
_entity.pdbx_description
1 polymer ?
#
loop_
_entity_poly.entity_id
_entity_poly.type
_entity_poly.pdbx_seq_one_letter_code
_entity_poly.pdbx_strand_id
1 'polypeptide(L)'
;MEEDTIYVAVGKDVNENKLTLSWALRNFQGNHFCILHVHQLPQIIASLRTKYATSGLEKDELIYLLDRKFMRKIEEAGALFDKYEAKEAVQRERKNLQKILDNYILICHRIGVHAKKLHIEMDDVGKGIVELLQRHSIKKLVMGAAANEHYSESMDYIKSKKALYVHAHAPISCQTWFICRGHLIYSRKNGLDCVNHRDTHASLHLQASSIAESGRSNPGRSSSASIDSPTDDELHHLLTSNDLEGSSDNFKREAFEEMVRHVKAENSEVIWKARALERSYTEELRFTKEIEVVLANLIEDIENMKTQWDEELLSAQDQRALLGGLVAIFKNRVKKLANKRLLAEEHSQLYKKERNDNDNALEVTEDLLKKQACKASSSLYMHQSFPMYSLSEIHEATRYFDPSLKITEQEYGSIYKGFLHHTPVTIKVLNLDSLQGPSKFQQEVNVMNKFRHPNVITVIGVCQEARALIYEHLPNGSLEDRLNCKDNTSPLSWQTRICIATDICSVLIFLHSSNPQSITHGDLKAANVLIDASFVCKLSDFDIYHYRQLPLTEEISSKSDIYSFGIILLQLLTGRSSLNLAEEMQEVLDGGNLEAFLDYTAGDWPFVEAKQLAHMALRCCDIEPSKRPDLVSEAWRVLKPMRATCGASSSLWTGSRDHSKPPSYFICPILLEVMQDPVVAADGYTYEAEALKGWLESGHDTSPMTNLRLPHHQVVPNHSLRSAIQEWLDIPT
;
A
#
# COMPACT_ATOMS: atom_id res chain seq x y z
N MET A 1 35.86 2.63 -8.61
CA MET A 1 34.40 2.68 -8.85
C MET A 1 34.20 2.74 -10.35
N GLU A 2 33.36 1.85 -10.89
CA GLU A 2 33.22 1.48 -12.31
C GLU A 2 32.90 2.70 -13.20
N GLU A 3 33.82 3.10 -14.08
CA GLU A 3 33.67 4.24 -15.01
C GLU A 3 32.48 4.09 -15.99
N ASP A 4 31.92 2.89 -16.09
CA ASP A 4 30.80 2.53 -16.97
C ASP A 4 29.48 2.27 -16.24
N THR A 5 29.27 2.93 -15.10
CA THR A 5 27.96 2.89 -14.43
C THR A 5 27.01 3.96 -14.99
N ILE A 6 25.84 3.55 -15.46
CA ILE A 6 24.72 4.42 -15.85
C ILE A 6 23.79 4.62 -14.65
N TYR A 7 23.62 5.87 -14.25
CA TYR A 7 22.70 6.23 -13.17
C TYR A 7 21.35 6.60 -13.76
N VAL A 8 20.27 6.03 -13.25
CA VAL A 8 18.90 6.32 -13.72
C VAL A 8 18.10 6.92 -12.56
N ALA A 9 17.73 8.20 -12.68
CA ALA A 9 16.90 8.88 -11.69
C ALA A 9 15.43 8.49 -11.85
N VAL A 10 14.81 7.98 -10.79
CA VAL A 10 13.45 7.45 -10.79
C VAL A 10 12.54 8.09 -9.74
N GLY A 11 11.26 8.25 -10.07
CA GLY A 11 10.22 8.77 -9.16
C GLY A 11 9.55 7.70 -8.29
N LYS A 12 8.59 8.15 -7.46
CA LYS A 12 7.78 7.28 -6.60
C LYS A 12 6.87 6.33 -7.40
N ASP A 13 6.36 6.79 -8.54
CA ASP A 13 5.52 5.97 -9.42
C ASP A 13 6.37 5.16 -10.40
N VAL A 14 6.35 3.83 -10.21
CA VAL A 14 7.10 2.86 -11.02
C VAL A 14 6.56 2.78 -12.45
N ASN A 15 5.24 2.92 -12.65
CA ASN A 15 4.62 2.79 -13.96
C ASN A 15 5.00 3.96 -14.88
N GLU A 16 5.04 5.18 -14.33
CA GLU A 16 5.45 6.36 -15.09
C GLU A 16 6.91 6.31 -15.52
N ASN A 17 7.79 5.86 -14.63
CA ASN A 17 9.24 5.86 -14.85
C ASN A 17 9.75 4.59 -15.55
N LYS A 18 8.89 3.58 -15.72
CA LYS A 18 9.24 2.31 -16.38
C LYS A 18 9.76 2.53 -17.80
N LEU A 19 9.18 3.46 -18.55
CA LEU A 19 9.60 3.74 -19.93
C LEU A 19 10.98 4.42 -19.98
N THR A 20 11.28 5.32 -19.03
CA THR A 20 12.60 5.93 -18.87
C THR A 20 13.67 4.90 -18.54
N LEU A 21 13.37 4.00 -17.59
CA LEU A 21 14.27 2.89 -17.24
C LEU A 21 14.47 1.92 -18.41
N SER A 22 13.39 1.55 -19.10
CA SER A 22 13.45 0.66 -20.26
C SER A 22 14.27 1.26 -21.41
N TRP A 23 14.16 2.57 -21.64
CA TRP A 23 14.99 3.28 -22.61
C TRP A 23 16.47 3.21 -22.24
N ALA A 24 16.81 3.47 -20.96
CA ALA A 24 18.20 3.42 -20.50
C ALA A 24 18.80 2.01 -20.67
N LEU A 25 18.07 0.97 -20.26
CA LEU A 25 18.51 -0.43 -20.38
C LEU A 25 18.72 -0.86 -21.84
N ARG A 26 17.88 -0.37 -22.76
CA ARG A 26 18.00 -0.69 -24.20
C ARG A 26 19.15 0.03 -24.88
N ASN A 27 19.45 1.27 -24.50
CA ASN A 27 20.45 2.11 -25.17
C ASN A 27 21.87 1.97 -24.60
N PHE A 28 22.00 1.50 -23.36
CA PHE A 28 23.31 1.31 -22.69
C PHE A 28 23.56 -0.16 -22.35
N GLN A 29 23.35 -1.06 -23.31
CA GLN A 29 23.58 -2.50 -23.11
C GLN A 29 25.03 -2.77 -22.68
N GLY A 30 25.21 -3.73 -21.77
CA GLY A 30 26.53 -4.12 -21.25
C GLY A 30 27.12 -3.20 -20.17
N ASN A 31 26.47 -2.08 -19.82
CA ASN A 31 26.92 -1.20 -18.74
C ASN A 31 26.37 -1.67 -17.38
N HIS A 32 27.01 -1.22 -16.29
CA HIS A 32 26.45 -1.37 -14.95
C HIS A 32 25.37 -0.31 -14.70
N PHE A 33 24.32 -0.64 -13.98
CA PHE A 33 23.23 0.30 -13.70
C PHE A 33 23.13 0.62 -12.20
N CYS A 34 22.77 1.86 -11.90
CA CYS A 34 22.45 2.30 -10.55
C CYS A 34 21.13 3.08 -10.56
N ILE A 35 20.16 2.62 -9.78
CA ILE A 35 18.87 3.29 -9.61
C ILE A 35 19.03 4.38 -8.55
N LEU A 36 18.80 5.62 -8.97
CA LEU A 36 18.95 6.82 -8.16
C LEU A 36 17.57 7.35 -7.75
N HIS A 37 17.35 7.58 -6.45
CA HIS A 37 16.11 8.15 -5.95
C HIS A 37 16.34 9.22 -4.88
N VAL A 38 15.57 10.31 -4.93
CA VAL A 38 15.54 11.32 -3.86
C VAL A 38 14.27 11.14 -3.05
N HIS A 39 14.42 10.73 -1.79
CA HIS A 39 13.31 10.53 -0.87
C HIS A 39 12.91 11.86 -0.23
N GLN A 40 11.69 12.31 -0.52
CA GLN A 40 11.07 13.46 0.13
C GLN A 40 10.24 12.97 1.32
N LEU A 41 10.60 13.44 2.53
CA LEU A 41 9.87 13.16 3.76
C LEU A 41 8.46 13.81 3.72
N PRO A 42 7.47 13.25 4.44
CA PRO A 42 6.14 13.82 4.54
C PRO A 42 6.13 15.28 4.99
N GLN A 43 5.19 16.06 4.45
CA GLN A 43 5.02 17.50 4.73
C GLN A 43 4.88 17.82 6.23
N ILE A 44 4.30 16.91 7.01
CA ILE A 44 4.15 17.03 8.47
C ILE A 44 5.52 17.00 9.18
N ILE A 45 6.42 16.10 8.76
CA ILE A 45 7.77 15.98 9.31
C ILE A 45 8.67 17.12 8.82
N ALA A 46 8.50 17.55 7.57
CA ALA A 46 9.15 18.75 7.03
C ALA A 46 8.72 20.01 7.81
N SER A 47 7.43 20.14 8.12
CA SER A 47 6.88 21.24 8.92
C SER A 47 7.44 21.25 10.34
N LEU A 48 7.59 20.08 10.98
CA LEU A 48 8.25 19.96 12.28
C LEU A 48 9.73 20.37 12.21
N ARG A 49 10.47 19.95 11.18
CA ARG A 49 11.86 20.40 10.95
C ARG A 49 11.95 21.93 10.83
N THR A 50 11.07 22.56 10.04
CA THR A 50 11.07 24.02 9.87
C THR A 50 10.72 24.74 11.18
N LYS A 51 9.81 24.17 11.99
CA LYS A 51 9.40 24.73 13.29
C LYS A 51 10.53 24.75 14.33
N TYR A 52 11.48 23.81 14.26
CA TYR A 52 12.60 23.67 15.21
C TYR A 52 13.98 24.06 14.64
N ALA A 53 14.09 24.36 13.34
CA ALA A 53 15.33 24.85 12.71
C ALA A 53 15.67 26.32 13.04
N THR A 54 14.81 27.02 13.79
CA THR A 54 14.96 28.42 14.18
C THR A 54 16.00 28.66 15.30
N SER A 55 16.68 27.63 15.80
CA SER A 55 17.65 27.75 16.91
C SER A 55 19.12 27.96 16.50
N GLY A 56 19.41 28.39 15.27
CA GLY A 56 20.70 28.99 14.90
C GLY A 56 21.95 28.11 15.06
N LEU A 57 22.01 26.93 14.45
CA LEU A 57 23.23 26.13 14.33
C LEU A 57 23.62 25.94 12.86
N GLU A 58 24.92 26.07 12.55
CA GLU A 58 25.48 26.07 11.20
C GLU A 58 25.36 24.70 10.47
N LYS A 59 25.29 24.79 9.14
CA LYS A 59 24.74 23.77 8.23
C LYS A 59 25.54 22.47 8.10
N ASP A 60 26.82 22.43 8.46
CA ASP A 60 27.70 21.29 8.09
C ASP A 60 27.94 20.28 9.23
N GLU A 61 27.56 20.59 10.47
CA GLU A 61 27.52 19.63 11.58
C GLU A 61 26.13 18.97 11.76
N LEU A 62 25.11 19.49 11.07
CA LEU A 62 23.71 19.12 11.29
C LEU A 62 23.39 17.68 10.85
N ILE A 63 23.97 17.19 9.74
CA ILE A 63 23.54 15.90 9.15
C ILE A 63 23.95 14.69 10.01
N TYR A 64 25.06 14.78 10.75
CA TYR A 64 25.52 13.71 11.65
C TYR A 64 24.88 13.81 13.06
N LEU A 65 24.52 15.02 13.50
CA LEU A 65 23.88 15.26 14.80
C LEU A 65 22.35 15.14 14.78
N LEU A 66 21.73 15.17 13.61
CA LEU A 66 20.27 15.11 13.43
C LEU A 66 19.63 13.78 13.81
N ASP A 67 20.39 12.68 13.98
CA ASP A 67 19.80 11.40 14.41
C ASP A 67 19.85 11.21 15.93
N ARG A 68 20.86 11.77 16.62
CA ARG A 68 21.12 11.47 18.05
C ARG A 68 20.88 12.63 19.03
N LYS A 69 20.90 13.90 18.59
CA LYS A 69 20.52 15.06 19.45
C LYS A 69 19.08 15.51 19.23
N PHE A 70 18.54 15.35 18.02
CA PHE A 70 17.14 15.66 17.70
C PHE A 70 16.17 14.74 18.47
N MET A 71 16.46 13.43 18.51
CA MET A 71 15.69 12.46 19.29
C MET A 71 15.77 12.73 20.81
N ARG A 72 16.94 13.18 21.28
CA ARG A 72 17.17 13.52 22.70
C ARG A 72 16.44 14.77 23.15
N LYS A 73 16.32 15.78 22.29
CA LYS A 73 15.50 16.98 22.57
C LYS A 73 14.00 16.71 22.50
N ILE A 74 13.56 15.74 21.69
CA ILE A 74 12.17 15.23 21.73
C ILE A 74 11.91 14.46 23.02
N GLU A 75 12.91 13.70 23.52
CA GLU A 75 12.85 13.03 24.83
C GLU A 75 12.81 14.03 26.00
N GLU A 76 13.53 15.16 25.91
CA GLU A 76 13.55 16.21 26.94
C GLU A 76 12.30 17.12 26.93
N ALA A 77 11.54 17.19 25.82
CA ALA A 77 10.42 18.13 25.64
C ALA A 77 9.00 17.57 25.90
N GLY A 78 8.86 16.34 26.36
CA GLY A 78 7.63 15.88 27.04
C GLY A 78 6.33 15.89 26.23
N ALA A 79 6.25 15.16 25.11
CA ALA A 79 4.98 14.75 24.50
C ALA A 79 5.05 13.28 24.05
N LEU A 80 4.52 12.38 24.88
CA LEU A 80 4.60 10.92 24.71
C LEU A 80 3.70 10.39 23.58
N PHE A 81 2.68 11.16 23.17
CA PHE A 81 1.62 10.73 22.24
C PHE A 81 2.04 10.87 20.76
N ASP A 82 2.73 11.96 20.39
CA ASP A 82 3.27 12.17 19.03
C ASP A 82 4.51 11.29 18.72
N LYS A 83 5.09 10.63 19.75
CA LYS A 83 6.32 9.82 19.69
C LYS A 83 6.16 8.56 18.85
N TYR A 84 5.02 7.88 18.97
CA TYR A 84 4.78 6.59 18.31
C TYR A 84 4.41 6.79 16.84
N GLU A 85 3.48 7.70 16.56
CA GLU A 85 3.03 7.99 15.21
C GLU A 85 4.14 8.53 14.30
N ALA A 86 4.98 9.45 14.79
CA ALA A 86 6.08 10.00 14.00
C ALA A 86 7.17 8.95 13.70
N LYS A 87 7.52 8.11 14.68
CA LYS A 87 8.52 7.04 14.51
C LYS A 87 8.01 5.95 13.57
N GLU A 88 6.75 5.56 13.69
CA GLU A 88 6.12 4.60 12.79
C GLU A 88 5.95 5.16 11.38
N ALA A 89 5.55 6.42 11.23
CA ALA A 89 5.42 7.07 9.93
C ALA A 89 6.76 7.11 9.17
N VAL A 90 7.86 7.48 9.84
CA VAL A 90 9.21 7.46 9.24
C VAL A 90 9.61 6.04 8.86
N GLN A 91 9.35 5.04 9.72
CA GLN A 91 9.68 3.64 9.44
C GLN A 91 8.84 3.07 8.29
N ARG A 92 7.57 3.44 8.20
CA ARG A 92 6.64 3.07 7.13
C ARG A 92 7.08 3.67 5.79
N GLU A 93 7.51 4.93 5.79
CA GLU A 93 8.05 5.60 4.60
C GLU A 93 9.38 5.00 4.13
N ARG A 94 10.31 4.67 5.04
CA ARG A 94 11.56 3.96 4.68
C ARG A 94 11.29 2.58 4.09
N LYS A 95 10.33 1.83 4.66
CA LYS A 95 9.88 0.55 4.09
C LYS A 95 9.25 0.74 2.70
N ASN A 96 8.48 1.80 2.50
CA ASN A 96 7.87 2.12 1.21
C ASN A 96 8.93 2.48 0.15
N LEU A 97 9.92 3.30 0.51
CA LEU A 97 11.07 3.61 -0.33
C LEU A 97 11.80 2.34 -0.78
N GLN A 98 12.06 1.44 0.16
CA GLN A 98 12.74 0.18 -0.13
C GLN A 98 11.94 -0.67 -1.14
N LYS A 99 10.61 -0.78 -0.95
CA LYS A 99 9.71 -1.48 -1.88
C LYS A 99 9.75 -0.86 -3.28
N ILE A 100 9.73 0.47 -3.39
CA ILE A 100 9.80 1.18 -4.67
C ILE A 100 11.11 0.85 -5.39
N LEU A 101 12.25 0.93 -4.68
CA LEU A 101 13.56 0.60 -5.25
C LEU A 101 13.66 -0.89 -5.64
N ASP A 102 13.12 -1.79 -4.83
CA ASP A 102 13.05 -3.23 -5.14
C ASP A 102 12.28 -3.50 -6.44
N ASN A 103 11.17 -2.79 -6.67
CA ASN A 103 10.41 -2.92 -7.92
C ASN A 103 11.23 -2.51 -9.15
N TYR A 104 12.03 -1.45 -9.07
CA TYR A 104 12.92 -1.06 -10.17
C TYR A 104 14.04 -2.09 -10.40
N ILE A 105 14.62 -2.64 -9.33
CA ILE A 105 15.62 -3.72 -9.45
C ILE A 105 15.01 -4.97 -10.09
N LEU A 106 13.77 -5.34 -9.73
CA LEU A 106 13.05 -6.45 -10.36
C LEU A 106 12.86 -6.24 -11.87
N ILE A 107 12.58 -5.00 -12.31
CA ILE A 107 12.49 -4.66 -13.73
C ILE A 107 13.86 -4.87 -14.42
N CYS A 108 14.96 -4.43 -13.81
CA CYS A 108 16.30 -4.67 -14.33
C CYS A 108 16.64 -6.17 -14.41
N HIS A 109 16.32 -6.95 -13.36
CA HIS A 109 16.54 -8.40 -13.31
C HIS A 109 15.77 -9.16 -14.40
N ARG A 110 14.51 -8.78 -14.69
CA ARG A 110 13.72 -9.41 -15.77
C ARG A 110 14.36 -9.21 -17.15
N ILE A 111 15.14 -8.15 -17.33
CA ILE A 111 15.86 -7.82 -18.57
C ILE A 111 17.29 -8.40 -18.54
N GLY A 112 17.68 -9.08 -17.45
CA GLY A 112 18.99 -9.72 -17.31
C GLY A 112 20.11 -8.78 -16.84
N VAL A 113 19.77 -7.61 -16.30
CA VAL A 113 20.74 -6.59 -15.88
C VAL A 113 20.77 -6.47 -14.35
N HIS A 114 21.96 -6.51 -13.76
CA HIS A 114 22.14 -6.26 -12.34
C HIS A 114 22.29 -4.75 -12.06
N ALA A 115 21.45 -4.20 -11.18
CA ALA A 115 21.48 -2.78 -10.82
C ALA A 115 21.70 -2.58 -9.31
N LYS A 116 22.43 -1.52 -8.94
CA LYS A 116 22.64 -1.07 -7.54
C LYS A 116 21.57 -0.02 -7.17
N LYS A 117 21.37 0.21 -5.87
CA LYS A 117 20.47 1.25 -5.35
C LYS A 117 21.28 2.39 -4.74
N LEU A 118 20.90 3.63 -5.05
CA LEU A 118 21.46 4.83 -4.44
C LEU A 118 20.32 5.80 -4.11
N HIS A 119 20.28 6.30 -2.88
CA HIS A 119 19.25 7.25 -2.47
C HIS A 119 19.79 8.31 -1.51
N ILE A 120 19.10 9.45 -1.46
CA ILE A 120 19.33 10.53 -0.49
C ILE A 120 18.00 11.05 0.03
N GLU A 121 17.94 11.47 1.29
CA GLU A 121 16.80 12.16 1.87
C GLU A 121 16.97 13.68 1.68
N MET A 122 16.12 14.31 0.86
CA MET A 122 16.12 15.77 0.64
C MET A 122 14.73 16.30 0.29
N ASP A 123 14.45 17.54 0.70
CA ASP A 123 13.16 18.20 0.48
C ASP A 123 12.94 18.54 -1.00
N ASP A 124 14.01 18.87 -1.73
CA ASP A 124 13.98 19.20 -3.15
C ASP A 124 14.66 18.10 -3.98
N VAL A 125 13.88 17.49 -4.88
CA VAL A 125 14.34 16.39 -5.74
C VAL A 125 15.42 16.84 -6.72
N GLY A 126 15.30 18.03 -7.31
CA GLY A 126 16.29 18.54 -8.26
C GLY A 126 17.64 18.80 -7.59
N LYS A 127 17.62 19.43 -6.40
CA LYS A 127 18.81 19.62 -5.57
C LYS A 127 19.41 18.31 -5.11
N GLY A 128 18.57 17.36 -4.66
CA GLY A 128 19.04 16.04 -4.23
C GLY A 128 19.71 15.22 -5.33
N ILE A 129 19.23 15.32 -6.57
CA ILE A 129 19.91 14.68 -7.71
C ILE A 129 21.28 15.34 -7.93
N VAL A 130 21.37 16.68 -7.96
CA VAL A 130 22.64 17.39 -8.17
C VAL A 130 23.65 17.09 -7.05
N GLU A 131 23.19 17.02 -5.80
CA GLU A 131 24.00 16.65 -4.65
C GLU A 131 24.60 15.25 -4.82
N LEU A 132 23.78 14.27 -5.25
CA LEU A 132 24.27 12.91 -5.55
C LEU A 132 25.26 12.89 -6.70
N LEU A 133 25.04 13.70 -7.75
CA LEU A 133 25.97 13.81 -8.88
C LEU A 133 27.35 14.29 -8.42
N GLN A 134 27.39 15.28 -7.53
CA GLN A 134 28.63 15.85 -6.99
C GLN A 134 29.31 14.89 -6.00
N ARG A 135 28.58 14.41 -4.98
CA ARG A 135 29.11 13.53 -3.92
C ARG A 135 29.71 12.24 -4.47
N HIS A 136 29.08 11.65 -5.49
CA HIS A 136 29.51 10.38 -6.06
C HIS A 136 30.27 10.53 -7.38
N SER A 137 30.59 11.76 -7.80
CA SER A 137 31.28 12.05 -9.07
C SER A 137 30.67 11.32 -10.27
N ILE A 138 29.34 11.37 -10.38
CA ILE A 138 28.59 10.62 -11.38
C ILE A 138 28.86 11.18 -12.78
N LYS A 139 29.30 10.32 -13.70
CA LYS A 139 29.66 10.70 -15.08
C LYS A 139 28.50 10.57 -16.09
N LYS A 140 27.51 9.71 -15.84
CA LYS A 140 26.42 9.38 -16.78
C LYS A 140 25.08 9.29 -16.05
N LEU A 141 24.12 10.18 -16.37
CA LEU A 141 22.78 10.24 -15.75
C LEU A 141 21.65 10.21 -16.79
N VAL A 142 20.65 9.35 -16.59
CA VAL A 142 19.39 9.34 -17.34
C VAL A 142 18.24 9.74 -16.41
N MET A 143 17.35 10.64 -16.85
CA MET A 143 16.19 11.08 -16.08
C MET A 143 14.98 11.47 -16.95
N GLY A 144 13.82 11.65 -16.33
CA GLY A 144 12.59 12.08 -17.04
C GLY A 144 12.60 13.57 -17.42
N ALA A 145 12.12 13.91 -18.62
CA ALA A 145 12.05 15.28 -19.15
C ALA A 145 10.76 16.04 -18.77
N ALA A 146 9.69 15.32 -18.43
CA ALA A 146 8.36 15.86 -18.15
C ALA A 146 7.62 14.97 -17.13
N ALA A 147 6.60 15.53 -16.46
CA ALA A 147 5.55 14.72 -15.83
C ALA A 147 4.54 14.26 -16.91
N ASN A 148 3.86 13.14 -16.69
CA ASN A 148 3.02 12.48 -17.69
C ASN A 148 1.90 13.35 -18.28
N GLU A 149 1.39 14.30 -17.50
CA GLU A 149 0.31 15.24 -17.89
C GLU A 149 0.77 16.37 -18.83
N HIS A 150 2.08 16.55 -19.01
CA HIS A 150 2.64 17.66 -19.80
C HIS A 150 3.33 17.19 -21.09
N TYR A 151 3.20 15.90 -21.40
CA TYR A 151 3.69 15.31 -22.64
C TYR A 151 2.78 15.67 -23.82
N SER A 152 3.40 16.18 -24.89
CA SER A 152 2.82 16.27 -26.23
C SER A 152 3.67 15.41 -27.15
N GLU A 153 3.06 14.76 -28.14
CA GLU A 153 3.81 14.02 -29.18
C GLU A 153 4.77 14.93 -29.98
N SER A 154 4.55 16.24 -29.95
CA SER A 154 5.40 17.27 -30.57
C SER A 154 6.49 17.85 -29.65
N MET A 155 6.74 17.27 -28.47
CA MET A 155 7.65 17.84 -27.48
C MET A 155 9.13 17.64 -27.86
N ASP A 156 9.87 18.74 -27.99
CA ASP A 156 11.29 18.80 -28.36
C ASP A 156 12.20 19.48 -27.30
N TYR A 157 11.64 19.96 -26.19
CA TYR A 157 12.40 20.59 -25.07
C TYR A 157 11.98 20.05 -23.70
N ILE A 158 12.78 20.32 -22.65
CA ILE A 158 12.52 19.87 -21.26
C ILE A 158 11.44 20.74 -20.59
N LYS A 159 10.40 20.14 -20.00
CA LYS A 159 9.32 20.88 -19.27
C LYS A 159 9.35 20.70 -17.76
N SER A 160 9.91 19.60 -17.26
CA SER A 160 9.93 19.34 -15.81
C SER A 160 10.83 20.35 -15.09
N LYS A 161 10.28 21.06 -14.09
CA LYS A 161 11.04 22.00 -13.24
C LYS A 161 12.26 21.33 -12.60
N LYS A 162 12.11 20.07 -12.16
CA LYS A 162 13.19 19.25 -11.59
C LYS A 162 14.28 18.96 -12.63
N ALA A 163 13.86 18.61 -13.85
CA ALA A 163 14.77 18.31 -14.95
C ALA A 163 15.53 19.56 -15.45
N LEU A 164 14.85 20.71 -15.55
CA LEU A 164 15.47 22.00 -15.86
C LEU A 164 16.52 22.38 -14.81
N TYR A 165 16.22 22.17 -13.52
CA TYR A 165 17.17 22.43 -12.45
C TYR A 165 18.43 21.56 -12.58
N VAL A 166 18.25 20.24 -12.78
CA VAL A 166 19.39 19.31 -12.97
C VAL A 166 20.16 19.63 -14.25
N HIS A 167 19.47 19.97 -15.35
CA HIS A 167 20.12 20.38 -16.59
C HIS A 167 21.06 21.59 -16.40
N ALA A 168 20.61 22.59 -15.64
CA ALA A 168 21.36 23.81 -15.37
C ALA A 168 22.52 23.61 -14.37
N HIS A 169 22.37 22.74 -13.37
CA HIS A 169 23.31 22.63 -12.23
C HIS A 169 24.11 21.33 -12.18
N ALA A 170 23.82 20.34 -13.03
CA ALA A 170 24.60 19.11 -13.08
C ALA A 170 26.04 19.40 -13.53
N PRO A 171 27.07 18.79 -12.91
CA PRO A 171 28.48 19.01 -13.25
C PRO A 171 28.75 18.89 -14.75
N ILE A 172 29.64 19.73 -15.29
CA ILE A 172 30.01 19.73 -16.72
C ILE A 172 30.61 18.37 -17.14
N SER A 173 31.25 17.68 -16.20
CA SER A 173 31.80 16.34 -16.37
C SER A 173 30.75 15.22 -16.46
N CYS A 174 29.46 15.54 -16.23
CA CYS A 174 28.35 14.59 -16.24
C CYS A 174 27.52 14.71 -17.53
N GLN A 175 27.45 13.60 -18.27
CA GLN A 175 26.56 13.44 -19.41
C GLN A 175 25.14 13.14 -18.93
N THR A 176 24.16 13.91 -19.42
CA THR A 176 22.76 13.81 -18.96
C THR A 176 21.82 13.55 -20.13
N TRP A 177 20.91 12.58 -20.01
CA TRP A 177 19.86 12.28 -20.98
C TRP A 177 18.47 12.47 -20.36
N PHE A 178 17.59 13.18 -21.08
CA PHE A 178 16.24 13.51 -20.65
C PHE A 178 15.21 12.79 -21.53
N ILE A 179 14.43 11.89 -20.93
CA ILE A 179 13.54 10.96 -21.62
C ILE A 179 12.09 11.28 -21.31
N CYS A 180 11.20 11.18 -22.30
CA CYS A 180 9.75 11.19 -22.06
C CYS A 180 9.06 10.11 -22.88
N ARG A 181 8.18 9.33 -22.25
CA ARG A 181 7.47 8.18 -22.85
C ARG A 181 8.36 7.25 -23.70
N GLY A 182 9.61 7.03 -23.27
CA GLY A 182 10.56 6.17 -23.97
C GLY A 182 11.27 6.82 -25.18
N HIS A 183 11.14 8.13 -25.37
CA HIS A 183 11.83 8.88 -26.41
C HIS A 183 12.84 9.86 -25.79
N LEU A 184 14.00 10.00 -26.43
CA LEU A 184 15.02 10.97 -26.03
C LEU A 184 14.57 12.37 -26.46
N ILE A 185 14.43 13.28 -25.50
CA ILE A 185 14.06 14.68 -25.75
C ILE A 185 15.31 15.55 -25.85
N TYR A 186 16.24 15.40 -24.91
CA TYR A 186 17.46 16.21 -24.86
C TYR A 186 18.62 15.41 -24.29
N SER A 187 19.83 15.62 -24.81
CA SER A 187 21.06 15.06 -24.24
C SER A 187 22.18 16.10 -24.18
N ARG A 188 22.90 16.15 -23.07
CA ARG A 188 24.09 16.97 -22.88
C ARG A 188 25.33 16.08 -22.99
N LYS A 189 26.10 16.21 -24.08
CA LYS A 189 27.38 15.51 -24.25
C LYS A 189 28.55 16.41 -23.81
N ASN A 190 29.65 15.82 -23.38
CA ASN A 190 30.83 16.54 -22.91
C ASN A 190 31.38 17.46 -24.01
N GLY A 191 31.23 18.78 -23.83
CA GLY A 191 31.88 19.80 -24.65
C GLY A 191 31.34 19.93 -26.07
N LEU A 192 30.87 21.12 -26.41
CA LEU A 192 30.23 21.54 -27.68
C LEU A 192 28.85 20.91 -27.93
N ASP A 193 27.80 21.68 -27.58
CA ASP A 193 26.79 22.12 -28.54
C ASP A 193 25.92 23.18 -27.87
N CYS A 194 26.26 24.43 -28.17
CA CYS A 194 25.35 25.56 -28.11
C CYS A 194 24.88 25.87 -29.54
N VAL A 195 23.69 26.47 -29.64
CA VAL A 195 23.02 27.08 -30.81
C VAL A 195 21.89 26.23 -31.44
N ASN A 196 20.65 26.48 -30.99
CA ASN A 196 19.64 27.17 -31.82
C ASN A 196 18.37 27.57 -31.01
N HIS A 197 18.24 28.87 -30.74
CA HIS A 197 17.05 29.74 -30.75
C HIS A 197 15.68 29.24 -30.20
N ARG A 198 14.92 29.98 -29.37
CA ARG A 198 14.67 31.44 -29.32
C ARG A 198 14.30 31.93 -27.91
N ASP A 199 14.81 33.11 -27.58
CA ASP A 199 14.35 33.98 -26.49
C ASP A 199 12.87 34.34 -26.59
N THR A 200 12.21 34.51 -25.44
CA THR A 200 11.23 35.59 -25.24
C THR A 200 10.99 35.86 -23.75
N HIS A 201 11.31 37.11 -23.37
CA HIS A 201 10.87 37.90 -22.20
C HIS A 201 11.45 37.53 -20.81
N ALA A 202 12.46 38.27 -20.34
CA ALA A 202 12.39 39.55 -19.59
C ALA A 202 12.10 39.30 -18.09
N SER A 203 13.06 39.36 -17.16
CA SER A 203 13.97 40.43 -16.73
C SER A 203 13.70 40.74 -15.25
N LEU A 204 14.76 41.17 -14.56
CA LEU A 204 14.87 41.77 -13.20
C LEU A 204 15.23 40.80 -12.06
N HIS A 205 16.08 41.12 -11.10
CA HIS A 205 17.24 42.02 -10.95
C HIS A 205 17.90 41.62 -9.61
N LEU A 206 19.17 42.04 -9.40
CA LEU A 206 19.98 42.07 -8.15
C LEU A 206 21.12 41.04 -8.12
N GLN A 207 22.27 41.39 -8.70
CA GLN A 207 23.41 42.12 -8.09
C GLN A 207 24.27 41.24 -7.18
N ALA A 208 25.31 40.65 -7.78
CA ALA A 208 26.53 40.27 -7.10
C ALA A 208 27.50 41.46 -7.17
N SER A 209 27.97 41.92 -6.02
CA SER A 209 29.11 42.83 -5.92
C SER A 209 30.39 42.01 -5.78
N SER A 210 31.19 42.00 -6.84
CA SER A 210 32.59 41.63 -6.83
C SER A 210 33.42 42.78 -6.26
N ILE A 211 34.37 42.49 -5.37
CA ILE A 211 35.62 43.25 -5.27
C ILE A 211 36.76 42.25 -5.16
N ALA A 212 37.56 42.18 -6.22
CA ALA A 212 38.90 41.63 -6.22
C ALA A 212 39.86 42.76 -5.84
N GLU A 213 40.94 42.46 -5.13
CA GLU A 213 42.12 43.32 -5.16
C GLU A 213 43.43 42.53 -5.08
N SER A 214 44.27 42.85 -6.04
CA SER A 214 45.64 42.42 -6.29
C SER A 214 46.64 43.07 -5.34
N GLY A 215 47.72 42.37 -5.03
CA GLY A 215 48.79 42.89 -4.17
C GLY A 215 49.74 43.91 -4.82
N ARG A 216 50.46 44.65 -3.97
CA ARG A 216 51.95 44.74 -3.90
C ARG A 216 52.39 45.87 -2.95
N SER A 217 53.61 45.69 -2.42
CA SER A 217 54.62 46.68 -2.00
C SER A 217 54.79 47.05 -0.50
N ASN A 218 55.98 46.67 -0.02
CA ASN A 218 56.83 47.23 1.05
C ASN A 218 57.18 48.72 0.77
N PRO A 219 57.69 49.56 1.71
CA PRO A 219 58.85 49.26 2.59
C PRO A 219 58.95 49.90 3.99
N GLY A 220 59.74 49.26 4.86
CA GLY A 220 60.90 49.85 5.57
C GLY A 220 60.74 50.85 6.73
N ARG A 221 61.13 50.41 7.95
CA ARG A 221 61.94 51.10 8.99
C ARG A 221 61.93 50.24 10.27
N SER A 222 62.90 50.16 11.17
CA SER A 222 64.37 50.28 11.20
C SER A 222 64.77 50.26 12.69
N SER A 223 65.67 49.36 13.10
CA SER A 223 66.72 49.51 14.15
C SER A 223 67.26 48.10 14.51
N SER A 224 68.41 47.60 14.02
CA SER A 224 69.82 47.91 14.35
C SER A 224 70.15 47.68 15.84
N ALA A 225 71.18 46.96 16.28
CA ALA A 225 72.42 46.57 15.62
C ALA A 225 73.11 45.37 16.32
N SER A 226 73.83 44.61 15.50
CA SER A 226 74.99 43.75 15.77
C SER A 226 76.23 44.63 16.12
N ILE A 227 77.38 44.23 16.69
CA ILE A 227 78.28 43.09 16.44
C ILE A 227 79.54 43.26 17.35
N ASP A 228 80.35 42.20 17.47
CA ASP A 228 81.80 42.11 17.77
C ASP A 228 82.35 41.90 19.20
N SER A 229 83.14 40.82 19.27
CA SER A 229 84.27 40.59 20.16
C SER A 229 85.51 40.30 19.30
N PRO A 230 86.69 40.88 19.59
CA PRO A 230 87.95 40.39 19.02
C PRO A 230 88.84 39.71 20.08
N THR A 231 89.70 38.84 19.54
CA THR A 231 90.69 37.95 20.16
C THR A 231 92.11 38.54 20.22
N ASP A 232 92.93 37.88 21.04
CA ASP A 232 94.40 37.73 21.06
C ASP A 232 95.34 38.90 21.46
N ASP A 233 96.07 38.65 22.56
CA ASP A 233 97.55 38.66 22.75
C ASP A 233 98.36 39.65 21.88
N GLU A 234 99.29 40.48 22.40
CA GLU A 234 100.49 40.10 23.16
C GLU A 234 101.30 41.41 23.37
N LEU A 235 101.86 41.71 24.56
CA LEU A 235 103.20 42.31 24.64
C LEU A 235 103.80 42.25 26.06
N HIS A 236 104.95 41.59 26.11
CA HIS A 236 105.79 41.29 27.25
C HIS A 236 106.66 42.46 27.75
N HIS A 237 107.07 42.31 29.02
CA HIS A 237 108.32 42.72 29.65
C HIS A 237 108.51 44.16 30.20
N LEU A 238 108.67 44.15 31.54
CA LEU A 238 109.39 45.07 32.42
C LEU A 238 110.65 45.69 31.80
N LEU A 239 110.88 46.98 32.07
CA LEU A 239 112.07 47.43 32.84
C LEU A 239 111.90 48.86 33.36
N THR A 240 111.82 48.93 34.68
CA THR A 240 112.20 50.04 35.56
C THR A 240 113.57 50.63 35.22
N SER A 241 113.73 51.92 35.50
CA SER A 241 114.93 52.37 36.20
C SER A 241 114.53 53.28 37.36
N ASN A 242 114.65 52.67 38.54
CA ASN A 242 115.21 53.22 39.77
C ASN A 242 114.27 53.93 40.77
N ASP A 243 114.02 53.16 41.83
CA ASP A 243 114.17 53.50 43.25
C ASP A 243 113.16 54.47 43.91
N LEU A 244 112.26 53.92 44.73
CA LEU A 244 112.30 53.98 46.22
C LEU A 244 110.98 53.47 46.83
N GLU A 245 111.07 52.95 48.05
CA GLU A 245 110.19 52.00 48.75
C GLU A 245 108.74 52.48 49.07
N GLY A 246 107.77 51.53 49.12
CA GLY A 246 106.55 51.69 49.94
C GLY A 246 105.16 51.52 49.28
N SER A 247 104.87 50.48 48.47
CA SER A 247 103.48 50.24 48.02
C SER A 247 103.18 48.82 47.49
N SER A 248 103.43 47.76 48.28
CA SER A 248 103.23 46.36 47.83
C SER A 248 102.07 45.61 48.51
N ASP A 249 101.63 46.03 49.70
CA ASP A 249 100.63 45.26 50.48
C ASP A 249 99.18 45.68 50.26
N ASN A 250 98.91 46.95 49.90
CA ASN A 250 97.53 47.41 49.68
C ASN A 250 96.92 46.88 48.38
N PHE A 251 97.72 46.80 47.30
CA PHE A 251 97.25 46.38 45.99
C PHE A 251 96.89 44.88 45.94
N LYS A 252 97.59 44.05 46.71
CA LYS A 252 97.29 42.60 46.83
C LYS A 252 96.00 42.34 47.62
N ARG A 253 95.66 43.21 48.57
CA ARG A 253 94.48 43.06 49.43
C ARG A 253 93.19 43.44 48.71
N GLU A 254 93.20 44.52 47.94
CA GLU A 254 92.07 44.90 47.08
C GLU A 254 91.81 43.87 45.98
N ALA A 255 92.86 43.39 45.29
CA ALA A 255 92.72 42.34 44.28
C ALA A 255 92.15 41.02 44.86
N PHE A 256 92.51 40.66 46.09
CA PHE A 256 91.98 39.48 46.78
C PHE A 256 90.51 39.67 47.20
N GLU A 257 90.14 40.84 47.74
CA GLU A 257 88.75 41.13 48.12
C GLU A 257 87.81 41.25 46.92
N GLU A 258 88.30 41.75 45.79
CA GLU A 258 87.57 41.78 44.52
C GLU A 258 87.40 40.38 43.93
N MET A 259 88.44 39.54 43.98
CA MET A 259 88.34 38.12 43.62
C MET A 259 87.34 37.36 44.51
N VAL A 260 87.32 37.60 45.83
CA VAL A 260 86.34 36.99 46.74
C VAL A 260 84.91 37.45 46.45
N ARG A 261 84.72 38.72 46.06
CA ARG A 261 83.40 39.23 45.63
C ARG A 261 82.95 38.61 44.31
N HIS A 262 83.84 38.49 43.33
CA HIS A 262 83.55 37.82 42.07
C HIS A 262 83.19 36.34 42.27
N VAL A 263 83.98 35.61 43.05
CA VAL A 263 83.71 34.21 43.38
C VAL A 263 82.39 34.06 44.14
N LYS A 264 82.06 34.96 45.08
CA LYS A 264 80.75 34.93 45.76
C LYS A 264 79.58 35.25 44.83
N ALA A 265 79.74 36.20 43.91
CA ALA A 265 78.71 36.59 42.96
C ALA A 265 78.45 35.46 41.93
N GLU A 266 79.50 34.91 41.33
CA GLU A 266 79.41 33.76 40.42
C GLU A 266 78.82 32.54 41.12
N ASN A 267 79.25 32.24 42.35
CA ASN A 267 78.71 31.12 43.11
C ASN A 267 77.23 31.36 43.49
N SER A 268 76.81 32.61 43.74
CA SER A 268 75.40 32.96 44.00
C SER A 268 74.51 32.88 42.76
N GLU A 269 75.04 33.23 41.58
CA GLU A 269 74.35 33.13 40.30
C GLU A 269 74.18 31.67 39.88
N VAL A 270 75.21 30.85 40.08
CA VAL A 270 75.15 29.39 39.86
C VAL A 270 74.10 28.75 40.79
N ILE A 271 74.03 29.16 42.07
CA ILE A 271 73.01 28.67 43.01
C ILE A 271 71.59 29.11 42.58
N TRP A 272 71.42 30.34 42.09
CA TRP A 272 70.12 30.82 41.63
C TRP A 272 69.66 30.07 40.37
N LYS A 273 70.56 29.86 39.39
CA LYS A 273 70.28 29.06 38.19
C LYS A 273 69.94 27.60 38.54
N ALA A 274 70.66 27.00 39.48
CA ALA A 274 70.37 25.65 39.97
C ALA A 274 68.96 25.56 40.61
N ARG A 275 68.59 26.53 41.45
CA ARG A 275 67.25 26.59 42.08
C ARG A 275 66.13 26.90 41.08
N ALA A 276 66.39 27.69 40.04
CA ALA A 276 65.42 27.96 38.98
C ALA A 276 65.17 26.70 38.14
N LEU A 277 66.23 25.95 37.80
CA LEU A 277 66.12 24.67 37.10
C LEU A 277 65.42 23.62 37.97
N GLU A 278 65.71 23.58 39.27
CA GLU A 278 65.03 22.69 40.23
C GLU A 278 63.52 22.98 40.30
N ARG A 279 63.11 24.26 40.37
CA ARG A 279 61.69 24.64 40.32
C ARG A 279 61.03 24.24 38.99
N SER A 280 61.68 24.54 37.87
CA SER A 280 61.19 24.15 36.54
C SER A 280 61.00 22.63 36.43
N TYR A 281 61.97 21.85 36.94
CA TYR A 281 61.90 20.40 36.98
C TYR A 281 60.76 19.90 37.86
N THR A 282 60.52 20.52 39.02
CA THR A 282 59.39 20.15 39.90
C THR A 282 58.02 20.48 39.31
N GLU A 283 57.90 21.56 38.53
CA GLU A 283 56.66 21.91 37.83
C GLU A 283 56.37 20.95 36.67
N GLU A 284 57.39 20.58 35.90
CA GLU A 284 57.29 19.57 34.85
C GLU A 284 56.92 18.17 35.40
N LEU A 285 57.46 17.81 36.57
CA LEU A 285 57.12 16.58 37.29
C LEU A 285 55.67 16.59 37.83
N ARG A 286 55.14 17.76 38.21
CA ARG A 286 53.74 17.90 38.61
C ARG A 286 52.81 17.76 37.40
N PHE A 287 53.14 18.41 36.29
CA PHE A 287 52.36 18.36 35.05
C PHE A 287 52.31 16.93 34.46
N THR A 288 53.43 16.20 34.50
CA THR A 288 53.46 14.79 34.07
C THR A 288 52.57 13.90 34.95
N LYS A 289 52.57 14.09 36.28
CA LYS A 289 51.66 13.35 37.18
C LYS A 289 50.18 13.68 36.93
N GLU A 290 49.85 14.93 36.62
CA GLU A 290 48.48 15.31 36.26
C GLU A 290 48.03 14.64 34.96
N ILE A 291 48.90 14.57 33.95
CA ILE A 291 48.64 13.84 32.71
C ILE A 291 48.47 12.34 32.97
N GLU A 292 49.32 11.73 33.81
CA GLU A 292 49.20 10.31 34.16
C GLU A 292 47.85 9.98 34.80
N VAL A 293 47.35 10.84 35.69
CA VAL A 293 46.02 10.66 36.31
C VAL A 293 44.90 10.76 35.28
N VAL A 294 44.97 11.73 34.37
CA VAL A 294 43.97 11.87 33.29
C VAL A 294 44.00 10.68 32.34
N LEU A 295 45.20 10.18 32.00
CA LEU A 295 45.37 8.98 31.17
C LEU A 295 44.83 7.73 31.87
N ALA A 296 45.04 7.58 33.18
CA ALA A 296 44.50 6.46 33.95
C ALA A 296 42.97 6.44 33.92
N ASN A 297 42.32 7.59 34.12
CA ASN A 297 40.86 7.69 34.05
C ASN A 297 40.33 7.40 32.64
N LEU A 298 41.01 7.87 31.59
CA LEU A 298 40.62 7.58 30.21
C LEU A 298 40.74 6.09 29.86
N ILE A 299 41.76 5.40 30.41
CA ILE A 299 41.92 3.95 30.23
C ILE A 299 40.76 3.22 30.91
N GLU A 300 40.41 3.61 32.14
CA GLU A 300 39.28 3.04 32.87
C GLU A 300 37.94 3.25 32.14
N ASP A 301 37.70 4.45 31.59
CA ASP A 301 36.52 4.74 30.78
C ASP A 301 36.45 3.88 29.51
N ILE A 302 37.59 3.66 28.85
CA ILE A 302 37.66 2.78 27.67
C ILE A 302 37.39 1.32 28.05
N GLU A 303 37.89 0.85 29.19
CA GLU A 303 37.62 -0.51 29.68
C GLU A 303 36.16 -0.71 30.07
N ASN A 304 35.55 0.28 30.72
CA ASN A 304 34.11 0.28 31.03
C ASN A 304 33.25 0.31 29.77
N MET A 305 33.60 1.12 28.77
CA MET A 305 32.92 1.06 27.48
C MET A 305 33.11 -0.30 26.80
N LYS A 306 34.32 -0.85 26.81
CA LYS A 306 34.59 -2.15 26.18
C LYS A 306 33.74 -3.28 26.79
N THR A 307 33.63 -3.33 28.11
CA THR A 307 32.79 -4.33 28.80
C THR A 307 31.32 -4.19 28.44
N GLN A 308 30.80 -2.96 28.38
CA GLN A 308 29.43 -2.71 27.93
C GLN A 308 29.20 -3.17 26.47
N TRP A 309 30.14 -2.88 25.58
CA TRP A 309 30.07 -3.32 24.18
C TRP A 309 30.15 -4.85 24.04
N ASP A 310 30.94 -5.52 24.87
CA ASP A 310 31.05 -6.99 24.89
C ASP A 310 29.73 -7.64 25.36
N GLU A 311 29.04 -7.05 26.35
CA GLU A 311 27.70 -7.50 26.79
C GLU A 311 26.63 -7.28 25.71
N GLU A 312 26.63 -6.12 25.04
CA GLU A 312 25.73 -5.83 23.92
C GLU A 312 25.98 -6.78 22.74
N LEU A 313 27.24 -7.10 22.46
CA LEU A 313 27.61 -8.06 21.42
C LEU A 313 27.11 -9.47 21.76
N LEU A 314 27.20 -9.91 23.02
CA LEU A 314 26.71 -11.21 23.46
C LEU A 314 25.17 -11.29 23.32
N SER A 315 24.45 -10.25 23.73
CA SER A 315 22.99 -10.16 23.55
C SER A 315 22.58 -10.18 22.07
N ALA A 316 23.33 -9.48 21.21
CA ALA A 316 23.10 -9.51 19.77
C ALA A 316 23.38 -10.89 19.14
N GLN A 317 24.39 -11.61 19.64
CA GLN A 317 24.68 -12.98 19.21
C GLN A 317 23.58 -13.95 19.62
N ASP A 318 23.04 -13.83 20.83
CA ASP A 318 21.91 -14.64 21.31
C ASP A 318 20.65 -14.39 20.48
N GLN A 319 20.33 -13.13 20.19
CA GLN A 319 19.23 -12.77 19.29
C GLN A 319 19.43 -13.33 17.87
N ARG A 320 20.67 -13.31 17.36
CA ARG A 320 21.01 -13.88 16.05
C ARG A 320 20.87 -15.40 16.02
N ALA A 321 21.20 -16.10 17.11
CA ALA A 321 20.97 -17.54 17.24
C ALA A 321 19.47 -17.87 17.24
N LEU A 322 18.66 -17.09 17.96
CA LEU A 322 17.19 -17.20 17.99
C LEU A 322 16.56 -16.98 16.62
N LEU A 323 16.99 -15.93 15.90
CA LEU A 323 16.61 -15.66 14.51
C LEU A 323 17.07 -16.79 13.57
N GLY A 324 18.25 -17.35 13.78
CA GLY A 324 18.76 -18.50 13.02
C GLY A 324 17.86 -19.74 13.14
N GLY A 325 17.36 -20.03 14.36
CA GLY A 325 16.37 -21.08 14.60
C GLY A 325 15.06 -20.84 13.86
N LEU A 326 14.53 -19.62 13.91
CA LEU A 326 13.34 -19.23 13.15
C LEU A 326 13.53 -19.38 11.64
N VAL A 327 14.67 -18.95 11.10
CA VAL A 327 15.01 -19.12 9.67
C VAL A 327 15.08 -20.61 9.29
N ALA A 328 15.60 -21.48 10.15
CA ALA A 328 15.61 -22.92 9.91
C ALA A 328 14.19 -23.51 9.86
N ILE A 329 13.30 -23.08 10.76
CA ILE A 329 11.88 -23.47 10.76
C ILE A 329 11.20 -23.01 9.46
N PHE A 330 11.43 -21.76 9.04
CA PHE A 330 10.89 -21.23 7.78
C PHE A 330 11.43 -21.99 6.55
N LYS A 331 12.74 -22.28 6.50
CA LYS A 331 13.33 -23.10 5.43
C LYS A 331 12.68 -24.48 5.33
N ASN A 332 12.39 -25.11 6.46
CA ASN A 332 11.73 -26.42 6.47
C ASN A 332 10.27 -26.34 5.99
N ARG A 333 9.53 -25.28 6.37
CA ARG A 333 8.17 -25.01 5.85
C ARG A 333 8.18 -24.74 4.34
N VAL A 334 9.13 -23.94 3.84
CA VAL A 334 9.31 -23.69 2.40
C VAL A 334 9.59 -25.00 1.64
N LYS A 335 10.47 -25.86 2.18
CA LYS A 335 10.75 -27.17 1.59
C LYS A 335 9.50 -28.07 1.56
N LYS A 336 8.70 -28.08 2.63
CA LYS A 336 7.44 -28.83 2.71
C LYS A 336 6.40 -28.31 1.70
N LEU A 337 6.31 -26.99 1.52
CA LEU A 337 5.44 -26.37 0.52
C LEU A 337 5.91 -26.63 -0.92
N ALA A 338 7.22 -26.63 -1.17
CA ALA A 338 7.78 -26.97 -2.48
C ALA A 338 7.45 -28.42 -2.87
N ASN A 339 7.54 -29.37 -1.94
CA ASN A 339 7.15 -30.76 -2.18
C ASN A 339 5.65 -30.90 -2.44
N LYS A 340 4.80 -30.17 -1.71
CA LYS A 340 3.35 -30.14 -1.97
C LYS A 340 3.02 -29.57 -3.35
N ARG A 341 3.75 -28.54 -3.79
CA ARG A 341 3.60 -27.97 -5.13
C ARG A 341 3.98 -28.97 -6.22
N LEU A 342 5.06 -29.72 -6.05
CA LEU A 342 5.48 -30.75 -7.00
C LEU A 342 4.38 -31.81 -7.18
N LEU A 343 3.81 -32.30 -6.07
CA LEU A 343 2.70 -33.26 -6.09
C LEU A 343 1.43 -32.68 -6.75
N ALA A 344 1.12 -31.41 -6.49
CA ALA A 344 -0.02 -30.74 -7.12
C ALA A 344 0.18 -30.54 -8.64
N GLU A 345 1.42 -30.27 -9.07
CA GLU A 345 1.79 -30.13 -10.48
C GLU A 345 1.65 -31.47 -11.22
N GLU A 346 2.09 -32.58 -10.60
CA GLU A 346 1.90 -33.95 -11.13
C GLU A 346 0.41 -34.30 -11.25
N HIS A 347 -0.38 -33.98 -10.22
CA HIS A 347 -1.83 -34.20 -10.23
C HIS A 347 -2.53 -33.34 -11.29
N SER A 348 -2.05 -32.10 -11.53
CA SER A 348 -2.55 -31.23 -12.60
C SER A 348 -2.20 -31.77 -13.99
N GLN A 349 -1.02 -32.38 -14.17
CA GLN A 349 -0.65 -33.01 -15.44
C GLN A 349 -1.49 -34.26 -15.73
N LEU A 350 -1.78 -35.07 -14.71
CA LEU A 350 -2.70 -36.21 -14.81
C LEU A 350 -4.10 -35.76 -15.23
N TYR A 351 -4.67 -34.73 -14.56
CA TYR A 351 -5.97 -34.19 -14.93
C TYR A 351 -6.00 -33.54 -16.33
N LYS A 352 -4.92 -32.89 -16.75
CA LYS A 352 -4.81 -32.36 -18.12
C LYS A 352 -4.79 -33.48 -19.16
N LYS A 353 -4.17 -34.62 -18.84
CA LYS A 353 -4.15 -35.79 -19.71
C LYS A 353 -5.55 -36.41 -19.83
N GLU A 354 -6.24 -36.64 -18.72
CA GLU A 354 -7.63 -37.13 -18.73
C GLU A 354 -8.57 -36.17 -19.46
N ARG A 355 -8.38 -34.86 -19.31
CA ARG A 355 -9.14 -33.85 -20.05
C ARG A 355 -8.87 -33.93 -21.55
N ASN A 356 -7.61 -34.00 -21.98
CA ASN A 356 -7.29 -34.13 -23.41
C ASN A 356 -7.85 -35.43 -23.99
N ASP A 357 -7.82 -36.53 -23.25
CA ASP A 357 -8.39 -37.81 -23.68
C ASP A 357 -9.93 -37.71 -23.80
N ASN A 358 -10.58 -36.95 -22.90
CA ASN A 358 -12.02 -36.70 -22.94
C ASN A 358 -12.42 -35.69 -24.03
N ASP A 359 -11.63 -34.63 -24.25
CA ASP A 359 -11.83 -33.63 -25.30
C ASP A 359 -11.62 -34.26 -26.69
N ASN A 360 -10.64 -35.17 -26.84
CA ASN A 360 -10.47 -35.98 -28.06
C ASN A 360 -11.64 -36.95 -28.28
N ALA A 361 -12.17 -37.55 -27.21
CA ALA A 361 -13.37 -38.39 -27.30
C ALA A 361 -14.61 -37.54 -27.69
N LEU A 362 -14.71 -36.32 -27.17
CA LEU A 362 -15.75 -35.36 -27.50
C LEU A 362 -15.65 -34.92 -28.97
N GLU A 363 -14.45 -34.64 -29.47
CA GLU A 363 -14.20 -34.26 -30.87
C GLU A 363 -14.60 -35.39 -31.84
N VAL A 364 -14.28 -36.65 -31.49
CA VAL A 364 -14.74 -37.83 -32.25
C VAL A 364 -16.26 -37.95 -32.25
N THR A 365 -16.92 -37.70 -31.11
CA THR A 365 -18.39 -37.68 -31.04
C THR A 365 -19.02 -36.49 -31.79
N GLU A 366 -18.38 -35.33 -31.77
CA GLU A 366 -18.84 -34.13 -32.45
C GLU A 366 -18.69 -34.23 -33.97
N ASP A 367 -17.66 -34.92 -34.46
CA ASP A 367 -17.49 -35.26 -35.88
C ASP A 367 -18.49 -36.32 -36.37
N LEU A 368 -18.89 -37.25 -35.49
CA LEU A 368 -19.99 -38.19 -35.75
C LEU A 368 -21.34 -37.45 -35.82
N LEU A 369 -21.55 -36.44 -34.97
CA LEU A 369 -22.77 -35.61 -34.95
C LEU A 369 -22.81 -34.59 -36.11
N LYS A 370 -21.68 -33.99 -36.50
CA LYS A 370 -21.58 -33.09 -37.68
C LYS A 370 -21.89 -33.81 -38.99
N LYS A 371 -21.52 -35.08 -39.11
CA LYS A 371 -21.89 -35.92 -40.27
C LYS A 371 -23.39 -36.23 -40.33
N GLN A 372 -24.10 -36.21 -39.20
CA GLN A 372 -25.57 -36.33 -39.14
C GLN A 372 -26.28 -34.98 -39.30
N ALA A 373 -25.65 -33.86 -38.93
CA ALA A 373 -26.25 -32.51 -38.96
C ALA A 373 -26.23 -31.82 -40.34
N CYS A 374 -25.52 -32.34 -41.35
CA CYS A 374 -25.42 -31.75 -42.69
C CYS A 374 -26.70 -31.77 -43.56
N LYS A 375 -27.89 -31.93 -42.98
CA LYS A 375 -29.19 -31.81 -43.70
C LYS A 375 -30.15 -30.76 -43.15
N ALA A 376 -29.77 -29.95 -42.16
CA ALA A 376 -30.63 -28.86 -41.68
C ALA A 376 -29.79 -27.69 -41.15
N SER A 377 -29.15 -26.94 -42.05
CA SER A 377 -28.50 -25.68 -41.70
C SER A 377 -29.43 -24.50 -41.97
N SER A 378 -30.11 -24.02 -40.91
CA SER A 378 -30.40 -22.60 -40.64
C SER A 378 -31.23 -22.45 -39.35
N SER A 379 -30.62 -22.49 -38.15
CA SER A 379 -31.17 -21.85 -36.91
C SER A 379 -30.30 -22.05 -35.63
N LEU A 380 -28.98 -21.84 -35.64
CA LEU A 380 -28.20 -21.86 -34.39
C LEU A 380 -28.20 -20.47 -33.72
N TYR A 381 -29.32 -20.10 -33.10
CA TYR A 381 -29.41 -18.99 -32.14
C TYR A 381 -29.67 -19.57 -30.75
N MET A 382 -28.74 -19.27 -29.82
CA MET A 382 -28.87 -19.25 -28.35
C MET A 382 -30.05 -20.02 -27.75
N HIS A 383 -29.78 -21.19 -27.14
CA HIS A 383 -30.74 -21.83 -26.25
C HIS A 383 -31.02 -20.90 -25.04
N GLN A 384 -32.28 -20.48 -24.96
CA GLN A 384 -32.99 -19.58 -24.03
C GLN A 384 -32.53 -19.51 -22.56
N SER A 385 -32.71 -18.35 -21.91
CA SER A 385 -33.09 -18.35 -20.46
C SER A 385 -33.70 -17.06 -19.85
N PHE A 386 -33.86 -15.95 -20.56
CA PHE A 386 -34.56 -14.78 -20.02
C PHE A 386 -35.52 -14.18 -21.05
N PRO A 387 -36.68 -13.64 -20.64
CA PRO A 387 -37.55 -12.86 -21.52
C PRO A 387 -36.75 -11.75 -22.21
N MET A 388 -36.88 -11.66 -23.53
CA MET A 388 -36.20 -10.66 -24.34
C MET A 388 -37.17 -9.50 -24.60
N TYR A 389 -36.78 -8.32 -24.15
CA TYR A 389 -37.54 -7.08 -24.34
C TYR A 389 -36.97 -6.27 -25.50
N SER A 390 -37.84 -5.66 -26.28
CA SER A 390 -37.49 -4.76 -27.37
C SER A 390 -37.02 -3.39 -26.86
N LEU A 391 -36.24 -2.66 -27.67
CA LEU A 391 -35.84 -1.29 -27.33
C LEU A 391 -37.06 -0.37 -27.14
N SER A 392 -38.14 -0.61 -27.88
CA SER A 392 -39.39 0.16 -27.76
C SER A 392 -40.02 0.00 -26.38
N GLU A 393 -40.08 -1.22 -25.85
CA GLU A 393 -40.60 -1.48 -24.50
C GLU A 393 -39.73 -0.84 -23.43
N ILE A 394 -38.40 -0.86 -23.59
CA ILE A 394 -37.48 -0.17 -22.66
C ILE A 394 -37.67 1.34 -22.72
N HIS A 395 -37.83 1.93 -23.90
CA HIS A 395 -38.14 3.35 -24.04
C HIS A 395 -39.48 3.71 -23.38
N GLU A 396 -40.54 2.93 -23.59
CA GLU A 396 -41.83 3.19 -22.96
C GLU A 396 -41.73 3.07 -21.43
N ALA A 397 -41.08 2.01 -20.93
CA ALA A 397 -40.91 1.76 -19.51
C ALA A 397 -40.11 2.85 -18.79
N THR A 398 -39.11 3.44 -19.46
CA THR A 398 -38.22 4.49 -18.90
C THR A 398 -38.62 5.90 -19.30
N ARG A 399 -39.75 6.09 -20.02
CA ARG A 399 -40.15 7.37 -20.63
C ARG A 399 -39.04 8.01 -21.47
N TYR A 400 -38.44 7.21 -22.35
CA TYR A 400 -37.31 7.59 -23.20
C TYR A 400 -36.09 8.02 -22.37
N PHE A 401 -35.76 7.24 -21.34
CA PHE A 401 -34.67 7.51 -20.40
C PHE A 401 -34.77 8.88 -19.71
N ASP A 402 -35.97 9.20 -19.22
CA ASP A 402 -36.23 10.45 -18.50
C ASP A 402 -35.28 10.58 -17.29
N PRO A 403 -34.54 11.71 -17.15
CA PRO A 403 -33.63 11.92 -16.04
C PRO A 403 -34.29 11.82 -14.66
N SER A 404 -35.59 12.08 -14.53
CA SER A 404 -36.33 11.95 -13.27
C SER A 404 -36.51 10.50 -12.80
N LEU A 405 -36.40 9.54 -13.71
CA LEU A 405 -36.47 8.11 -13.41
C LEU A 405 -35.08 7.50 -13.19
N LYS A 406 -34.01 8.29 -13.35
CA LYS A 406 -32.63 7.84 -13.14
C LYS A 406 -32.33 7.67 -11.65
N ILE A 407 -31.97 6.46 -11.26
CA ILE A 407 -31.60 6.12 -9.87
C ILE A 407 -30.11 6.40 -9.65
N THR A 408 -29.26 6.00 -10.59
CA THR A 408 -27.80 6.14 -10.45
C THR A 408 -27.13 6.30 -11.81
N GLU A 409 -26.08 7.12 -11.83
CA GLU A 409 -25.16 7.27 -12.94
C GLU A 409 -23.79 6.76 -12.53
N GLN A 410 -23.23 5.81 -13.27
CA GLN A 410 -21.91 5.24 -13.04
C GLN A 410 -21.09 5.29 -14.33
N GLU A 411 -19.76 5.21 -14.21
CA GLU A 411 -18.82 5.19 -15.34
C GLU A 411 -19.16 4.09 -16.38
N TYR A 412 -19.79 3.00 -15.93
CA TYR A 412 -20.08 1.80 -16.74
C TYR A 412 -21.54 1.66 -17.17
N GLY A 413 -22.43 2.57 -16.77
CA GLY A 413 -23.85 2.47 -17.11
C GLY A 413 -24.75 3.38 -16.28
N SER A 414 -26.02 3.43 -16.66
CA SER A 414 -27.06 4.17 -15.96
C SER A 414 -28.17 3.23 -15.51
N ILE A 415 -28.68 3.44 -14.31
CA ILE A 415 -29.77 2.65 -13.74
C ILE A 415 -31.02 3.52 -13.68
N TYR A 416 -32.11 3.01 -14.25
CA TYR A 416 -33.41 3.69 -14.32
C TYR A 416 -34.48 2.88 -13.61
N LYS A 417 -35.41 3.57 -12.96
CA LYS A 417 -36.68 3.00 -12.57
C LYS A 417 -37.59 2.92 -13.80
N GLY A 418 -38.29 1.82 -13.98
CA GLY A 418 -39.24 1.65 -15.07
C GLY A 418 -40.49 0.91 -14.65
N PHE A 419 -41.46 0.88 -15.56
CA PHE A 419 -42.66 0.07 -15.45
C PHE A 419 -42.83 -0.74 -16.73
N LEU A 420 -42.62 -2.06 -16.64
CA LEU A 420 -42.82 -2.99 -17.74
C LEU A 420 -44.08 -3.82 -17.46
N HIS A 421 -45.06 -3.81 -18.37
CA HIS A 421 -46.31 -4.57 -18.20
C HIS A 421 -46.97 -4.36 -16.82
N HIS A 422 -47.06 -3.10 -16.36
CA HIS A 422 -47.55 -2.71 -15.03
C HIS A 422 -46.74 -3.23 -13.83
N THR A 423 -45.59 -3.85 -14.06
CA THR A 423 -44.67 -4.30 -13.02
C THR A 423 -43.56 -3.27 -12.82
N PRO A 424 -43.32 -2.77 -11.60
CA PRO A 424 -42.18 -1.90 -11.33
C PRO A 424 -40.88 -2.68 -11.49
N VAL A 425 -39.94 -2.13 -12.27
CA VAL A 425 -38.66 -2.75 -12.59
C VAL A 425 -37.51 -1.77 -12.41
N THR A 426 -36.31 -2.32 -12.23
CA THR A 426 -35.05 -1.56 -12.29
C THR A 426 -34.32 -1.96 -13.57
N ILE A 427 -34.01 -0.99 -14.42
CA ILE A 427 -33.42 -1.19 -15.74
C ILE A 427 -31.99 -0.64 -15.71
N LYS A 428 -31.01 -1.53 -15.77
CA LYS A 428 -29.58 -1.21 -15.84
C LYS A 428 -29.15 -1.18 -17.29
N VAL A 429 -28.85 -0.01 -17.82
CA VAL A 429 -28.38 0.21 -19.19
C VAL A 429 -26.87 0.33 -19.17
N LEU A 430 -26.18 -0.59 -19.86
CA LEU A 430 -24.71 -0.56 -19.94
C LEU A 430 -24.25 0.43 -21.00
N ASN A 431 -23.17 1.16 -20.73
CA ASN A 431 -22.67 2.20 -21.62
C ASN A 431 -22.28 1.64 -23.01
N LEU A 432 -22.92 2.14 -24.07
CA LEU A 432 -22.75 1.71 -25.45
C LEU A 432 -21.35 1.99 -26.00
N ASP A 433 -20.71 3.07 -25.53
CA ASP A 433 -19.42 3.59 -26.02
C ASP A 433 -18.21 2.96 -25.34
N SER A 434 -18.42 2.15 -24.30
CA SER A 434 -17.33 1.46 -23.62
C SER A 434 -16.86 0.25 -24.43
N LEU A 435 -15.54 0.15 -24.69
CA LEU A 435 -14.90 -1.00 -25.36
C LEU A 435 -15.17 -2.36 -24.65
N GLN A 436 -15.67 -2.33 -23.41
CA GLN A 436 -15.95 -3.48 -22.56
C GLN A 436 -17.46 -3.78 -22.35
N GLY A 437 -18.36 -2.91 -22.81
CA GLY A 437 -19.82 -3.03 -22.57
C GLY A 437 -20.44 -4.36 -23.05
N PRO A 438 -20.16 -4.82 -24.29
CA PRO A 438 -20.71 -6.08 -24.81
C PRO A 438 -20.23 -7.32 -24.03
N SER A 439 -18.97 -7.35 -23.62
CA SER A 439 -18.44 -8.48 -22.84
C SER A 439 -19.01 -8.51 -21.42
N LYS A 440 -19.18 -7.34 -20.78
CA LYS A 440 -19.83 -7.20 -19.46
C LYS A 440 -21.28 -7.69 -19.50
N PHE A 441 -22.06 -7.22 -20.47
CA PHE A 441 -23.45 -7.63 -20.65
C PHE A 441 -23.58 -9.16 -20.76
N GLN A 442 -22.83 -9.78 -21.68
CA GLN A 442 -22.93 -11.21 -21.89
C GLN A 442 -22.47 -12.02 -20.67
N GLN A 443 -21.48 -11.52 -19.92
CA GLN A 443 -20.99 -12.17 -18.71
C GLN A 443 -22.01 -12.11 -17.57
N GLU A 444 -22.60 -10.95 -17.32
CA GLU A 444 -23.61 -10.77 -16.26
C GLU A 444 -24.84 -11.65 -16.55
N VAL A 445 -25.32 -11.69 -17.80
CA VAL A 445 -26.38 -12.62 -18.24
C VAL A 445 -25.99 -14.08 -17.99
N ASN A 446 -24.78 -14.48 -18.40
CA ASN A 446 -24.33 -15.87 -18.26
C ASN A 446 -24.19 -16.32 -16.81
N VAL A 447 -23.95 -15.38 -15.88
CA VAL A 447 -23.73 -15.68 -14.47
C VAL A 447 -25.05 -15.71 -13.73
N MET A 448 -25.91 -14.72 -13.95
CA MET A 448 -27.25 -14.69 -13.38
C MET A 448 -28.11 -15.86 -13.84
N ASN A 449 -27.75 -16.49 -14.98
CA ASN A 449 -28.40 -17.71 -15.43
C ASN A 449 -28.00 -18.98 -14.64
N LYS A 450 -26.88 -18.95 -13.89
CA LYS A 450 -26.34 -20.15 -13.24
C LYS A 450 -26.91 -20.41 -11.86
N PHE A 451 -27.51 -19.42 -11.21
CA PHE A 451 -27.98 -19.57 -9.84
C PHE A 451 -29.17 -18.67 -9.53
N ARG A 452 -30.00 -19.12 -8.58
CA ARG A 452 -31.09 -18.35 -8.00
C ARG A 452 -31.07 -18.57 -6.49
N HIS A 453 -31.19 -17.48 -5.73
CA HIS A 453 -31.19 -17.51 -4.27
C HIS A 453 -32.08 -16.36 -3.74
N PRO A 454 -32.81 -16.51 -2.62
CA PRO A 454 -33.70 -15.47 -2.09
C PRO A 454 -33.03 -14.11 -1.86
N ASN A 455 -31.75 -14.13 -1.48
CA ASN A 455 -30.91 -12.95 -1.24
C ASN A 455 -30.00 -12.59 -2.42
N VAL A 456 -30.34 -12.99 -3.64
CA VAL A 456 -29.71 -12.52 -4.89
C VAL A 456 -30.77 -11.79 -5.70
N ILE A 457 -30.40 -10.68 -6.33
CA ILE A 457 -31.33 -9.91 -7.17
C ILE A 457 -31.84 -10.75 -8.35
N THR A 458 -33.15 -10.70 -8.60
CA THR A 458 -33.77 -11.48 -9.68
C THR A 458 -33.71 -10.72 -11.00
N VAL A 459 -33.19 -11.36 -12.04
CA VAL A 459 -33.28 -10.88 -13.44
C VAL A 459 -34.65 -11.25 -14.00
N ILE A 460 -35.43 -10.23 -14.36
CA ILE A 460 -36.74 -10.35 -15.01
C ILE A 460 -36.59 -10.52 -16.52
N GLY A 461 -35.58 -9.90 -17.12
CA GLY A 461 -35.29 -10.08 -18.54
C GLY A 461 -34.12 -9.27 -19.05
N VAL A 462 -33.93 -9.31 -20.36
CA VAL A 462 -32.80 -8.69 -21.03
C VAL A 462 -33.25 -7.94 -22.29
N CYS A 463 -32.59 -6.83 -22.62
CA CYS A 463 -32.74 -6.14 -23.89
C CYS A 463 -31.38 -6.02 -24.57
N GLN A 464 -31.18 -6.77 -25.66
CA GLN A 464 -29.89 -6.83 -26.33
C GLN A 464 -29.58 -5.52 -27.10
N GLU A 465 -30.59 -4.89 -27.68
CA GLU A 465 -30.47 -3.64 -28.44
C GLU A 465 -30.00 -2.47 -27.56
N ALA A 466 -30.61 -2.31 -26.39
CA ALA A 466 -30.21 -1.32 -25.39
C ALA A 466 -29.00 -1.75 -24.54
N ARG A 467 -28.54 -3.01 -24.66
CA ARG A 467 -27.64 -3.67 -23.70
C ARG A 467 -28.10 -3.46 -22.25
N ALA A 468 -29.40 -3.68 -22.01
CA ALA A 468 -30.04 -3.44 -20.73
C ALA A 468 -30.42 -4.74 -20.02
N LEU A 469 -30.22 -4.76 -18.72
CA LEU A 469 -30.66 -5.82 -17.82
C LEU A 469 -31.83 -5.32 -16.98
N ILE A 470 -32.89 -6.10 -16.92
CA ILE A 470 -34.13 -5.76 -16.23
C ILE A 470 -34.19 -6.61 -14.96
N TYR A 471 -34.20 -5.96 -13.81
CA TYR A 471 -34.28 -6.58 -12.50
C TYR A 471 -35.59 -6.23 -11.80
N GLU A 472 -35.90 -7.01 -10.76
CA GLU A 472 -36.93 -6.63 -9.79
C GLU A 472 -36.64 -5.25 -9.17
N HIS A 473 -37.69 -4.47 -8.94
CA HIS A 473 -37.56 -3.18 -8.29
C HIS A 473 -37.51 -3.34 -6.76
N LEU A 474 -36.42 -2.84 -6.16
CA LEU A 474 -36.19 -2.87 -4.71
C LEU A 474 -36.35 -1.44 -4.15
N PRO A 475 -37.47 -1.12 -3.47
CA PRO A 475 -37.87 0.25 -3.20
C PRO A 475 -37.03 0.93 -2.11
N ASN A 476 -36.33 0.18 -1.26
CA ASN A 476 -35.50 0.73 -0.18
C ASN A 476 -34.06 1.02 -0.63
N GLY A 477 -33.73 0.84 -1.91
CA GLY A 477 -32.42 1.19 -2.46
C GLY A 477 -31.28 0.33 -1.90
N SER A 478 -30.07 0.90 -1.87
CA SER A 478 -28.87 0.22 -1.36
C SER A 478 -28.74 0.32 0.16
N LEU A 479 -28.01 -0.61 0.76
CA LEU A 479 -27.66 -0.58 2.18
C LEU A 479 -26.85 0.68 2.51
N GLU A 480 -25.98 1.13 1.61
CA GLU A 480 -25.22 2.37 1.78
C GLU A 480 -26.14 3.60 1.88
N ASP A 481 -27.12 3.72 0.98
CA ASP A 481 -28.12 4.80 1.04
C ASP A 481 -28.92 4.76 2.36
N ARG A 482 -29.24 3.56 2.84
CA ARG A 482 -30.03 3.37 4.08
C ARG A 482 -29.23 3.61 5.35
N LEU A 483 -27.94 3.26 5.38
CA LEU A 483 -27.05 3.60 6.49
C LEU A 483 -26.80 5.11 6.54
N ASN A 484 -26.69 5.77 5.39
CA ASN A 484 -26.55 7.23 5.30
C ASN A 484 -27.87 8.00 5.50
N CYS A 485 -28.99 7.31 5.77
CA CYS A 485 -30.32 7.91 5.92
C CYS A 485 -30.70 8.86 4.78
N LYS A 486 -30.31 8.51 3.54
CA LYS A 486 -30.60 9.29 2.34
C LYS A 486 -32.10 9.54 2.21
N ASP A 487 -32.47 10.68 1.66
CA ASP A 487 -33.87 11.14 1.51
C ASP A 487 -34.64 11.21 2.84
N ASN A 488 -33.94 11.47 3.95
CA ASN A 488 -34.49 11.51 5.33
C ASN A 488 -35.18 10.21 5.75
N THR A 489 -34.70 9.08 5.22
CA THR A 489 -35.19 7.77 5.64
C THR A 489 -34.80 7.50 7.10
N SER A 490 -35.66 6.79 7.84
CA SER A 490 -35.36 6.46 9.25
C SER A 490 -34.12 5.56 9.34
N PRO A 491 -33.30 5.67 10.41
CA PRO A 491 -32.21 4.74 10.64
C PRO A 491 -32.67 3.29 10.67
N LEU A 492 -31.83 2.37 10.19
CA LEU A 492 -32.09 0.94 10.31
C LEU A 492 -31.89 0.50 11.76
N SER A 493 -32.89 -0.19 12.33
CA SER A 493 -32.79 -0.78 13.65
C SER A 493 -31.68 -1.84 13.72
N TRP A 494 -31.09 -2.05 14.89
CA TRP A 494 -30.06 -3.08 15.06
C TRP A 494 -30.56 -4.48 14.66
N GLN A 495 -31.83 -4.80 14.92
CA GLN A 495 -32.44 -6.07 14.52
C GLN A 495 -32.45 -6.24 13.00
N THR A 496 -32.84 -5.18 12.28
CA THR A 496 -32.80 -5.18 10.81
C THR A 496 -31.36 -5.36 10.31
N ARG A 497 -30.39 -4.72 10.95
CA ARG A 497 -28.96 -4.85 10.60
C ARG A 497 -28.44 -6.28 10.82
N ILE A 498 -28.86 -6.96 11.88
CA ILE A 498 -28.55 -8.39 12.11
C ILE A 498 -29.19 -9.28 11.04
N CYS A 499 -30.45 -9.02 10.65
CA CYS A 499 -31.09 -9.75 9.56
C CYS A 499 -30.31 -9.60 8.25
N ILE A 500 -29.91 -8.37 7.90
CA ILE A 500 -29.10 -8.09 6.71
C ILE A 500 -27.75 -8.81 6.77
N ALA A 501 -27.04 -8.75 7.90
CA ALA A 501 -25.79 -9.48 8.08
C ALA A 501 -25.95 -10.99 7.87
N THR A 502 -27.06 -11.55 8.39
CA THR A 502 -27.38 -12.97 8.25
C THR A 502 -27.71 -13.34 6.80
N ASP A 503 -28.52 -12.51 6.14
CA ASP A 503 -28.91 -12.70 4.74
C ASP A 503 -27.69 -12.67 3.80
N ILE A 504 -26.75 -11.72 4.00
CA ILE A 504 -25.47 -11.67 3.26
C ILE A 504 -24.63 -12.92 3.54
N CYS A 505 -24.54 -13.36 4.80
CA CYS A 505 -23.80 -14.58 5.13
C CYS A 505 -24.40 -15.82 4.44
N SER A 506 -25.73 -15.92 4.37
CA SER A 506 -26.43 -17.04 3.73
C SER A 506 -26.11 -17.14 2.24
N VAL A 507 -26.17 -16.02 1.51
CA VAL A 507 -25.87 -16.01 0.08
C VAL A 507 -24.39 -16.26 -0.20
N LEU A 508 -23.47 -15.75 0.62
CA LEU A 508 -22.04 -16.04 0.46
C LEU A 508 -21.74 -17.54 0.66
N ILE A 509 -22.37 -18.18 1.66
CA ILE A 509 -22.27 -19.64 1.84
C ILE A 509 -22.75 -20.36 0.59
N PHE A 510 -23.91 -19.98 0.05
CA PHE A 510 -24.46 -20.59 -1.16
C PHE A 510 -23.54 -20.42 -2.39
N LEU A 511 -23.00 -19.22 -2.60
CA LEU A 511 -22.11 -18.92 -3.71
C LEU A 511 -20.79 -19.69 -3.60
N HIS A 512 -20.17 -19.71 -2.40
CA HIS A 512 -18.89 -20.39 -2.16
C HIS A 512 -19.01 -21.92 -2.10
N SER A 513 -20.21 -22.46 -1.87
CA SER A 513 -20.46 -23.91 -1.84
C SER A 513 -20.96 -24.49 -3.18
N SER A 514 -21.19 -23.66 -4.18
CA SER A 514 -21.66 -24.09 -5.51
C SER A 514 -20.63 -24.97 -6.22
N ASN A 515 -21.03 -26.17 -6.68
CA ASN A 515 -20.19 -27.19 -7.33
C ASN A 515 -20.67 -27.34 -8.80
N PRO A 516 -19.79 -27.36 -9.83
CA PRO A 516 -18.34 -27.61 -9.81
C PRO A 516 -17.41 -26.39 -9.73
N GLN A 517 -17.94 -25.17 -9.67
CA GLN A 517 -17.13 -23.96 -9.56
C GLN A 517 -17.74 -23.02 -8.52
N SER A 518 -17.02 -22.82 -7.40
CA SER A 518 -17.37 -21.84 -6.38
C SER A 518 -17.47 -20.45 -7.02
N ILE A 519 -18.59 -19.77 -6.81
CA ILE A 519 -18.84 -18.45 -7.38
C ILE A 519 -18.37 -17.41 -6.36
N THR A 520 -17.42 -16.56 -6.75
CA THR A 520 -17.01 -15.39 -5.94
C THR A 520 -17.79 -14.17 -6.40
N HIS A 521 -18.25 -13.33 -5.46
CA HIS A 521 -18.94 -12.08 -5.80
C HIS A 521 -17.98 -11.05 -6.42
N GLY A 522 -16.80 -10.85 -5.81
CA GLY A 522 -15.70 -10.07 -6.39
C GLY A 522 -15.79 -8.55 -6.19
N ASP A 523 -17.00 -7.98 -6.08
CA ASP A 523 -17.24 -6.56 -5.74
C ASP A 523 -18.26 -6.42 -4.60
N LEU A 524 -18.09 -7.18 -3.51
CA LEU A 524 -19.02 -7.09 -2.37
C LEU A 524 -18.78 -5.76 -1.61
N LYS A 525 -19.82 -4.91 -1.57
CA LYS A 525 -19.84 -3.63 -0.83
C LYS A 525 -21.27 -3.23 -0.48
N ALA A 526 -21.46 -2.32 0.47
CA ALA A 526 -22.79 -1.87 0.90
C ALA A 526 -23.65 -1.28 -0.25
N ALA A 527 -23.05 -0.65 -1.26
CA ALA A 527 -23.75 -0.16 -2.45
C ALA A 527 -24.42 -1.27 -3.28
N ASN A 528 -23.84 -2.48 -3.25
CA ASN A 528 -24.29 -3.65 -4.02
C ASN A 528 -25.20 -4.58 -3.18
N VAL A 529 -25.57 -4.16 -1.96
CA VAL A 529 -26.56 -4.84 -1.12
C VAL A 529 -27.85 -4.04 -1.23
N LEU A 530 -28.82 -4.53 -1.99
CA LEU A 530 -30.11 -3.85 -2.16
C LEU A 530 -31.14 -4.36 -1.15
N ILE A 531 -32.14 -3.53 -0.83
CA ILE A 531 -33.13 -3.83 0.21
C ILE A 531 -34.54 -3.78 -0.36
N ASP A 532 -35.30 -4.86 -0.13
CA ASP A 532 -36.69 -4.95 -0.57
C ASP A 532 -37.66 -4.25 0.40
N ALA A 533 -38.96 -4.23 0.06
CA ALA A 533 -40.00 -3.58 0.87
C ALA A 533 -40.13 -4.16 2.29
N SER A 534 -39.71 -5.42 2.51
CA SER A 534 -39.76 -6.14 3.78
C SER A 534 -38.45 -6.07 4.57
N PHE A 535 -37.49 -5.25 4.12
CA PHE A 535 -36.14 -5.14 4.68
C PHE A 535 -35.29 -6.41 4.58
N VAL A 536 -35.63 -7.31 3.65
CA VAL A 536 -34.77 -8.42 3.27
C VAL A 536 -33.77 -7.92 2.24
N CYS A 537 -32.49 -8.27 2.39
CA CYS A 537 -31.47 -7.82 1.45
C CYS A 537 -31.26 -8.79 0.28
N LYS A 538 -30.87 -8.23 -0.87
CA LYS A 538 -30.51 -8.97 -2.09
C LYS A 538 -29.20 -8.42 -2.66
N LEU A 539 -28.25 -9.31 -2.94
CA LEU A 539 -26.99 -8.94 -3.58
C LEU A 539 -27.18 -8.67 -5.07
N SER A 540 -26.57 -7.60 -5.56
CA SER A 540 -26.50 -7.21 -6.98
C SER A 540 -25.04 -7.05 -7.44
N ASP A 541 -24.85 -6.84 -8.74
CA ASP A 541 -23.57 -6.38 -9.32
C ASP A 541 -22.36 -7.29 -9.03
N PHE A 542 -22.42 -8.51 -9.57
CA PHE A 542 -21.32 -9.47 -9.52
C PHE A 542 -20.19 -9.06 -10.47
N ASP A 543 -19.02 -8.69 -9.95
CA ASP A 543 -17.86 -8.31 -10.76
C ASP A 543 -16.88 -9.48 -10.95
N ILE A 544 -16.95 -10.07 -12.14
CA ILE A 544 -16.31 -11.34 -12.48
C ILE A 544 -15.07 -11.10 -13.35
N TYR A 545 -14.64 -9.85 -13.54
CA TYR A 545 -13.41 -9.54 -14.28
C TYR A 545 -12.17 -10.24 -13.70
N HIS A 546 -12.18 -10.59 -12.41
CA HIS A 546 -11.13 -11.39 -11.78
C HIS A 546 -11.18 -12.90 -12.11
N TYR A 547 -12.27 -13.43 -12.67
CA TYR A 547 -12.44 -14.86 -12.96
C TYR A 547 -11.60 -15.35 -14.14
N ARG A 548 -11.11 -14.45 -15.02
CA ARG A 548 -10.42 -14.86 -16.26
C ARG A 548 -8.96 -14.43 -16.39
N GLN A 549 -8.43 -13.51 -15.57
CA GLN A 549 -7.12 -12.91 -15.87
C GLN A 549 -5.93 -13.35 -15.00
N LEU A 550 -6.10 -14.09 -13.90
CA LEU A 550 -5.01 -14.80 -13.23
C LEU A 550 -5.58 -15.99 -12.45
N PRO A 551 -4.95 -17.18 -12.46
CA PRO A 551 -5.26 -18.24 -11.52
C PRO A 551 -4.67 -17.86 -10.15
N LEU A 552 -5.25 -16.84 -9.50
CA LEU A 552 -5.22 -16.77 -8.05
C LEU A 552 -6.12 -17.91 -7.60
N THR A 553 -5.61 -18.79 -6.74
CA THR A 553 -6.32 -19.99 -6.27
C THR A 553 -7.73 -19.62 -5.79
N GLU A 554 -8.75 -20.43 -6.09
CA GLU A 554 -10.17 -20.21 -5.71
C GLU A 554 -10.36 -19.89 -4.21
N GLU A 555 -9.44 -20.34 -3.37
CA GLU A 555 -9.37 -20.00 -1.94
C GLU A 555 -9.08 -18.51 -1.67
N ILE A 556 -8.31 -17.83 -2.51
CA ILE A 556 -7.96 -16.41 -2.30
C ILE A 556 -9.13 -15.49 -2.66
N SER A 557 -9.93 -15.86 -3.65
CA SER A 557 -11.08 -15.06 -4.11
C SER A 557 -12.26 -15.14 -3.13
N SER A 558 -12.62 -16.34 -2.67
CA SER A 558 -13.66 -16.54 -1.62
C SER A 558 -13.29 -15.82 -0.32
N LYS A 559 -12.02 -15.87 0.10
CA LYS A 559 -11.54 -15.12 1.27
C LYS A 559 -11.59 -13.61 1.08
N SER A 560 -11.57 -13.09 -0.15
CA SER A 560 -11.76 -11.66 -0.42
C SER A 560 -13.18 -11.21 -0.11
N ASP A 561 -14.19 -11.97 -0.52
CA ASP A 561 -15.59 -11.69 -0.17
C ASP A 561 -15.80 -11.69 1.35
N ILE A 562 -15.12 -12.59 2.09
CA ILE A 562 -15.18 -12.62 3.56
C ILE A 562 -14.60 -11.33 4.17
N TYR A 563 -13.54 -10.77 3.61
CA TYR A 563 -13.00 -9.49 4.06
C TYR A 563 -14.00 -8.35 3.85
N SER A 564 -14.57 -8.27 2.64
CA SER A 564 -15.62 -7.30 2.32
C SER A 564 -16.84 -7.44 3.22
N PHE A 565 -17.25 -8.68 3.52
CA PHE A 565 -18.32 -8.96 4.47
C PHE A 565 -17.98 -8.41 5.87
N GLY A 566 -16.74 -8.61 6.34
CA GLY A 566 -16.27 -8.03 7.59
C GLY A 566 -16.39 -6.50 7.64
N ILE A 567 -16.03 -5.82 6.56
CA ILE A 567 -16.20 -4.35 6.46
C ILE A 567 -17.68 -3.97 6.54
N ILE A 568 -18.56 -4.67 5.83
CA ILE A 568 -20.01 -4.41 5.90
C ILE A 568 -20.54 -4.63 7.33
N LEU A 569 -20.06 -5.65 8.06
CA LEU A 569 -20.45 -5.84 9.47
C LEU A 569 -20.03 -4.66 10.35
N LEU A 570 -18.83 -4.10 10.14
CA LEU A 570 -18.39 -2.89 10.85
C LEU A 570 -19.25 -1.68 10.48
N GLN A 571 -19.62 -1.52 9.21
CA GLN A 571 -20.52 -0.45 8.76
C GLN A 571 -21.91 -0.61 9.39
N LEU A 572 -22.43 -1.83 9.52
CA LEU A 572 -23.70 -2.12 10.19
C LEU A 572 -23.64 -1.77 11.69
N LEU A 573 -22.54 -2.06 12.39
CA LEU A 573 -22.37 -1.73 13.81
C LEU A 573 -22.26 -0.22 14.05
N THR A 574 -21.53 0.48 13.19
CA THR A 574 -21.10 1.87 13.42
C THR A 574 -21.94 2.92 12.68
N GLY A 575 -22.65 2.52 11.62
CA GLY A 575 -23.34 3.44 10.72
C GLY A 575 -22.40 4.31 9.88
N ARG A 576 -21.09 4.01 9.86
CA ARG A 576 -20.04 4.84 9.23
C ARG A 576 -19.43 4.14 8.02
N SER A 577 -18.86 4.91 7.09
CA SER A 577 -18.13 4.41 5.91
C SER A 577 -16.64 4.86 5.93
N SER A 578 -15.94 4.63 7.05
CA SER A 578 -14.50 4.94 7.21
C SER A 578 -13.63 3.84 6.56
N LEU A 579 -12.49 4.23 5.98
CA LEU A 579 -11.50 3.29 5.41
C LEU A 579 -10.76 2.48 6.49
N ASN A 580 -10.72 2.97 7.73
CA ASN A 580 -9.93 2.40 8.84
C ASN A 580 -10.81 1.77 9.93
N LEU A 581 -12.08 1.46 9.62
CA LEU A 581 -13.04 0.92 10.60
C LEU A 581 -12.51 -0.30 11.37
N ALA A 582 -11.72 -1.16 10.74
CA ALA A 582 -11.16 -2.34 11.40
C ALA A 582 -10.09 -1.99 12.44
N GLU A 583 -9.23 -1.01 12.16
CA GLU A 583 -8.21 -0.54 13.10
C GLU A 583 -8.86 0.21 14.27
N GLU A 584 -9.79 1.13 13.96
CA GLU A 584 -10.55 1.88 14.97
C GLU A 584 -11.34 0.95 15.90
N MET A 585 -12.03 -0.05 15.35
CA MET A 585 -12.79 -1.02 16.15
C MET A 585 -11.88 -1.89 17.03
N GLN A 586 -10.70 -2.26 16.55
CA GLN A 586 -9.73 -3.03 17.34
C GLN A 586 -9.26 -2.22 18.56
N GLU A 587 -8.89 -0.95 18.37
CA GLU A 587 -8.49 -0.05 19.47
C GLU A 587 -9.61 0.15 20.49
N VAL A 588 -10.85 0.30 20.02
CA VAL A 588 -12.02 0.47 20.88
C VAL A 588 -12.29 -0.77 21.73
N LEU A 589 -12.15 -1.97 21.18
CA LEU A 589 -12.32 -3.21 21.92
C LEU A 589 -11.20 -3.42 22.94
N ASP A 590 -9.95 -3.09 22.58
CA ASP A 590 -8.80 -3.17 23.47
C ASP A 590 -8.90 -2.14 24.62
N GLY A 591 -9.45 -0.96 24.33
CA GLY A 591 -9.77 0.08 25.32
C GLY A 591 -11.06 -0.18 26.11
N GLY A 592 -11.84 -1.21 25.77
CA GLY A 592 -13.05 -1.61 26.48
C GLY A 592 -14.25 -0.68 26.33
N ASN A 593 -14.28 0.21 25.33
CA ASN A 593 -15.31 1.26 25.18
C ASN A 593 -16.18 1.07 23.92
N LEU A 594 -16.69 -0.15 23.69
CA LEU A 594 -17.47 -0.48 22.49
C LEU A 594 -18.73 0.39 22.35
N GLU A 595 -19.41 0.72 23.45
CA GLU A 595 -20.68 1.47 23.43
C GLU A 595 -20.54 2.84 22.75
N ALA A 596 -19.41 3.53 22.92
CA ALA A 596 -19.16 4.82 22.28
C ALA A 596 -18.96 4.73 20.75
N PHE A 597 -18.72 3.52 20.24
CA PHE A 597 -18.45 3.27 18.83
C PHE A 597 -19.64 2.66 18.08
N LEU A 598 -20.64 2.16 18.82
CA LEU A 598 -21.89 1.67 18.24
C LEU A 598 -22.77 2.82 17.75
N ASP A 599 -23.52 2.55 16.69
CA ASP A 599 -24.51 3.48 16.17
C ASP A 599 -25.74 3.54 17.07
N TYR A 600 -25.80 4.56 17.93
CA TYR A 600 -26.95 4.82 18.80
C TYR A 600 -28.26 5.08 18.03
N THR A 601 -28.18 5.47 16.75
CA THR A 601 -29.39 5.70 15.93
C THR A 601 -30.08 4.39 15.54
N ALA A 602 -29.39 3.26 15.65
CA ALA A 602 -29.95 1.92 15.42
C ALA A 602 -30.82 1.41 16.60
N GLY A 603 -30.92 2.19 17.69
CA GLY A 603 -31.53 1.80 18.95
C GLY A 603 -30.54 1.13 19.89
N ASP A 604 -31.07 0.53 20.96
CA ASP A 604 -30.26 -0.07 22.03
C ASP A 604 -29.68 -1.41 21.58
N TRP A 605 -28.43 -1.38 21.11
CA TRP A 605 -27.67 -2.57 20.79
C TRP A 605 -27.47 -3.44 22.04
N PRO A 606 -27.86 -4.73 21.99
CA PRO A 606 -27.48 -5.67 23.04
C PRO A 606 -25.95 -5.81 23.07
N PHE A 607 -25.33 -5.44 24.21
CA PHE A 607 -23.88 -5.34 24.31
C PHE A 607 -23.16 -6.67 23.98
N VAL A 608 -23.72 -7.79 24.40
CA VAL A 608 -23.12 -9.12 24.16
C VAL A 608 -23.11 -9.43 22.68
N GLU A 609 -24.23 -9.22 22.00
CA GLU A 609 -24.39 -9.47 20.58
C GLU A 609 -23.55 -8.51 19.75
N ALA A 610 -23.54 -7.21 20.10
CA ALA A 610 -22.71 -6.20 19.45
C ALA A 610 -21.22 -6.53 19.56
N LYS A 611 -20.76 -6.96 20.75
CA LYS A 611 -19.37 -7.37 20.98
C LYS A 611 -19.00 -8.63 20.20
N GLN A 612 -19.91 -9.61 20.16
CA GLN A 612 -19.70 -10.83 19.37
C GLN A 612 -19.62 -10.52 17.87
N LEU A 613 -20.49 -9.64 17.37
CA LEU A 613 -20.49 -9.21 15.98
C LEU A 613 -19.22 -8.41 15.64
N ALA A 614 -18.77 -7.54 16.53
CA ALA A 614 -17.54 -6.76 16.35
C ALA A 614 -16.30 -7.67 16.26
N HIS A 615 -16.16 -8.65 17.16
CA HIS A 615 -15.06 -9.62 17.07
C HIS A 615 -15.13 -10.45 15.79
N MET A 616 -16.33 -10.86 15.35
CA MET A 616 -16.51 -11.58 14.09
C MET A 616 -16.06 -10.73 12.90
N ALA A 617 -16.49 -9.47 12.87
CA ALA A 617 -16.15 -8.52 11.82
C ALA A 617 -14.62 -8.32 11.72
N LEU A 618 -13.94 -8.14 12.85
CA LEU A 618 -12.47 -8.02 12.89
C LEU A 618 -11.76 -9.27 12.39
N ARG A 619 -12.24 -10.46 12.77
CA ARG A 619 -11.69 -11.73 12.25
C ARG A 619 -11.90 -11.88 10.75
N CYS A 620 -13.03 -11.42 10.21
CA CYS A 620 -13.26 -11.35 8.78
C CYS A 620 -12.27 -10.39 8.09
N CYS A 621 -11.92 -9.29 8.75
CA CYS A 621 -10.98 -8.28 8.25
C CYS A 621 -9.48 -8.61 8.48
N ASP A 622 -9.12 -9.84 8.87
CA ASP A 622 -7.72 -10.21 9.06
C ASP A 622 -6.91 -10.04 7.76
N ILE A 623 -5.70 -9.49 7.90
CA ILE A 623 -4.76 -9.28 6.79
C ILE A 623 -4.38 -10.62 6.14
N GLU A 624 -4.29 -11.70 6.94
CA GLU A 624 -3.98 -13.04 6.48
C GLU A 624 -5.25 -13.80 6.07
N PRO A 625 -5.45 -14.14 4.77
CA PRO A 625 -6.69 -14.78 4.30
C PRO A 625 -7.01 -16.13 4.97
N SER A 626 -5.98 -16.85 5.42
CA SER A 626 -6.11 -18.15 6.09
C SER A 626 -6.64 -18.04 7.53
N LYS A 627 -6.53 -16.87 8.17
CA LYS A 627 -7.07 -16.61 9.52
C LYS A 627 -8.53 -16.19 9.52
N ARG A 628 -9.03 -15.71 8.36
CA ARG A 628 -10.43 -15.31 8.20
C ARG A 628 -11.34 -16.51 8.42
N PRO A 629 -12.47 -16.32 9.13
CA PRO A 629 -13.33 -17.40 9.56
C PRO A 629 -13.92 -18.17 8.38
N ASP A 630 -14.31 -19.41 8.64
CA ASP A 630 -15.20 -20.14 7.75
C ASP A 630 -16.66 -19.66 7.92
N LEU A 631 -17.36 -19.44 6.81
CA LEU A 631 -18.70 -18.86 6.86
C LEU A 631 -19.73 -19.78 7.52
N VAL A 632 -19.63 -21.11 7.32
CA VAL A 632 -20.62 -22.06 7.84
C VAL A 632 -20.35 -22.41 9.30
N SER A 633 -19.13 -22.84 9.61
CA SER A 633 -18.78 -23.35 10.93
C SER A 633 -18.57 -22.25 11.98
N GLU A 634 -18.23 -21.03 11.55
CA GLU A 634 -17.92 -19.93 12.45
C GLU A 634 -18.87 -18.74 12.30
N ALA A 635 -18.98 -18.14 11.11
CA ALA A 635 -19.77 -16.92 10.93
C ALA A 635 -21.28 -17.14 11.17
N TRP A 636 -21.84 -18.12 10.46
CA TRP A 636 -23.24 -18.52 10.56
C TRP A 636 -23.62 -19.00 11.96
N ARG A 637 -22.70 -19.67 12.67
CA ARG A 637 -22.91 -20.15 14.04
C ARG A 637 -23.18 -19.02 15.03
N VAL A 638 -22.69 -17.81 14.77
CA VAL A 638 -22.94 -16.62 15.61
C VAL A 638 -24.15 -15.84 15.11
N LEU A 639 -24.27 -15.64 13.80
CA LEU A 639 -25.36 -14.83 13.21
C LEU A 639 -26.73 -15.50 13.31
N LYS A 640 -26.82 -16.83 13.12
CA LYS A 640 -28.09 -17.56 13.15
C LYS A 640 -28.81 -17.43 14.51
N PRO A 641 -28.14 -17.65 15.67
CA PRO A 641 -28.75 -17.40 16.98
C PRO A 641 -29.17 -15.93 17.19
N MET A 642 -28.33 -14.97 16.79
CA MET A 642 -28.64 -13.53 16.94
C MET A 642 -29.94 -13.16 16.21
N ARG A 643 -30.15 -13.69 14.99
CA ARG A 643 -31.38 -13.49 14.22
C ARG A 643 -32.61 -14.08 14.92
N ALA A 644 -32.49 -15.24 15.56
CA ALA A 644 -33.58 -15.85 16.31
C ALA A 644 -34.00 -14.99 17.52
N THR A 645 -33.02 -14.40 18.23
CA THR A 645 -33.27 -13.48 19.36
C THR A 645 -34.00 -12.20 18.92
N CYS A 646 -33.81 -11.75 17.68
CA CYS A 646 -34.53 -10.59 17.12
C CYS A 646 -36.05 -10.84 16.98
N GLY A 647 -36.48 -12.11 16.86
CA GLY A 647 -37.88 -12.49 16.71
C GLY A 647 -38.66 -12.61 18.02
N ALA A 648 -38.00 -12.82 19.16
CA ALA A 648 -38.65 -13.09 20.44
C ALA A 648 -39.09 -11.83 21.21
N SER A 649 -38.60 -10.64 20.84
CA SER A 649 -38.82 -9.40 21.59
C SER A 649 -39.61 -8.32 20.83
N SER A 650 -40.30 -8.67 19.74
CA SER A 650 -41.03 -7.70 18.90
C SER A 650 -42.52 -8.01 18.83
N SER A 651 -43.19 -7.92 19.98
CA SER A 651 -44.66 -7.83 20.09
C SER A 651 -45.20 -6.44 19.71
N LEU A 652 -44.54 -5.70 18.81
CA LEU A 652 -44.97 -4.38 18.33
C LEU A 652 -45.15 -4.26 16.81
N TRP A 653 -45.12 -5.38 16.09
CA TRP A 653 -45.63 -5.41 14.72
C TRP A 653 -47.13 -5.72 14.72
N THR A 654 -47.93 -4.74 15.17
CA THR A 654 -49.36 -4.70 14.83
C THR A 654 -49.51 -4.36 13.36
N GLY A 655 -49.52 -5.42 12.56
CA GLY A 655 -49.91 -5.51 11.17
C GLY A 655 -50.02 -6.99 10.87
N SER A 656 -51.15 -7.59 11.26
CA SER A 656 -51.47 -9.02 11.32
C SER A 656 -50.45 -9.96 10.64
N ARG A 657 -49.57 -10.59 11.43
CA ARG A 657 -48.94 -11.84 11.00
C ARG A 657 -50.00 -12.92 11.07
N ASP A 658 -50.68 -13.10 9.95
CA ASP A 658 -51.45 -14.29 9.65
C ASP A 658 -50.45 -15.44 9.43
N HIS A 659 -49.86 -15.97 10.51
CA HIS A 659 -49.04 -17.19 10.48
C HIS A 659 -49.86 -18.44 10.08
N SER A 660 -51.13 -18.26 9.68
CA SER A 660 -52.00 -19.32 9.17
C SER A 660 -51.81 -19.60 7.67
N LYS A 661 -51.09 -18.75 6.92
CA LYS A 661 -50.98 -18.88 5.46
C LYS A 661 -49.57 -19.26 4.98
N PRO A 662 -49.44 -20.36 4.23
CA PRO A 662 -48.16 -20.74 3.64
C PRO A 662 -47.69 -19.68 2.64
N PRO A 663 -46.39 -19.36 2.59
CA PRO A 663 -45.81 -18.57 1.51
C PRO A 663 -46.24 -19.10 0.13
N SER A 664 -46.57 -18.20 -0.80
CA SER A 664 -47.17 -18.57 -2.09
C SER A 664 -46.31 -19.53 -2.93
N TYR A 665 -44.99 -19.50 -2.76
CA TYR A 665 -44.05 -20.41 -3.43
C TYR A 665 -43.95 -21.80 -2.79
N PHE A 666 -44.59 -22.03 -1.63
CA PHE A 666 -44.80 -23.38 -1.08
C PHE A 666 -46.07 -24.02 -1.64
N ILE A 667 -46.94 -23.24 -2.28
CA ILE A 667 -48.23 -23.69 -2.78
C ILE A 667 -48.08 -24.23 -4.20
N CYS A 668 -48.53 -25.46 -4.44
CA CYS A 668 -48.57 -26.04 -5.77
C CYS A 668 -49.53 -25.25 -6.67
N PRO A 669 -49.10 -24.81 -7.86
CA PRO A 669 -50.01 -24.07 -8.74
C PRO A 669 -51.20 -24.85 -9.29
N ILE A 670 -51.12 -26.18 -9.33
CA ILE A 670 -52.19 -27.07 -9.80
C ILE A 670 -53.17 -27.36 -8.67
N LEU A 671 -52.66 -27.77 -7.50
CA LEU A 671 -53.49 -28.20 -6.37
C LEU A 671 -53.94 -27.05 -5.46
N LEU A 672 -53.24 -25.91 -5.51
CA LEU A 672 -53.42 -24.77 -4.60
C LEU A 672 -53.22 -25.12 -3.10
N GLU A 673 -52.51 -26.21 -2.83
CA GLU A 673 -52.13 -26.69 -1.51
C GLU A 673 -50.60 -26.68 -1.32
N VAL A 674 -50.12 -26.77 -0.07
CA VAL A 674 -48.68 -26.84 0.23
C VAL A 674 -48.08 -28.12 -0.37
N MET A 675 -47.01 -27.97 -1.15
CA MET A 675 -46.32 -29.10 -1.80
C MET A 675 -45.64 -30.01 -0.75
N GLN A 676 -45.88 -31.31 -0.84
CA GLN A 676 -45.21 -32.34 -0.06
C GLN A 676 -44.02 -32.92 -0.83
N ASP A 677 -44.20 -33.16 -2.13
CA ASP A 677 -43.15 -33.60 -3.04
C ASP A 677 -42.99 -32.60 -4.21
N PRO A 678 -42.28 -31.48 -3.97
CA PRO A 678 -42.07 -30.49 -5.01
C PRO A 678 -41.11 -31.02 -6.11
N VAL A 679 -41.55 -30.98 -7.36
CA VAL A 679 -40.78 -31.31 -8.57
C VAL A 679 -40.77 -30.16 -9.56
N VAL A 680 -39.65 -29.97 -10.23
CA VAL A 680 -39.45 -28.93 -11.25
C VAL A 680 -39.74 -29.50 -12.64
N ALA A 681 -40.61 -28.85 -13.40
CA ALA A 681 -40.86 -29.19 -14.79
C ALA A 681 -39.83 -28.51 -15.73
N ALA A 682 -39.86 -28.84 -17.01
CA ALA A 682 -38.91 -28.34 -18.02
C ALA A 682 -38.89 -26.82 -18.21
N ASP A 683 -39.97 -26.14 -17.79
CA ASP A 683 -40.11 -24.69 -17.79
C ASP A 683 -39.51 -24.02 -16.54
N GLY A 684 -39.00 -24.79 -15.59
CA GLY A 684 -38.42 -24.32 -14.35
C GLY A 684 -39.43 -24.01 -13.24
N TYR A 685 -40.74 -24.24 -13.46
CA TYR A 685 -41.75 -24.10 -12.41
C TYR A 685 -41.81 -25.36 -11.56
N THR A 686 -42.09 -25.16 -10.27
CA THR A 686 -42.21 -26.25 -9.30
C THR A 686 -43.68 -26.57 -9.02
N TYR A 687 -43.99 -27.86 -9.01
CA TYR A 687 -45.33 -28.40 -8.83
C TYR A 687 -45.29 -29.58 -7.85
N GLU A 688 -46.44 -30.02 -7.35
CA GLU A 688 -46.56 -31.28 -6.64
C GLU A 688 -46.34 -32.44 -7.62
N ALA A 689 -45.53 -33.42 -7.25
CA ALA A 689 -45.12 -34.52 -8.11
C ALA A 689 -46.30 -35.26 -8.74
N GLU A 690 -47.30 -35.61 -7.92
CA GLU A 690 -48.48 -36.33 -8.36
C GLU A 690 -49.38 -35.49 -9.28
N ALA A 691 -49.51 -34.20 -8.98
CA ALA A 691 -50.35 -33.28 -9.74
C ALA A 691 -49.78 -33.02 -11.15
N LEU A 692 -48.47 -32.78 -11.25
CA LEU A 692 -47.82 -32.58 -12.53
C LEU A 692 -47.79 -33.87 -13.36
N LYS A 693 -47.56 -35.01 -12.71
CA LYS A 693 -47.63 -36.31 -13.38
C LYS A 693 -49.03 -36.56 -13.97
N GLY A 694 -50.09 -36.32 -13.18
CA GLY A 694 -51.46 -36.44 -13.67
C GLY A 694 -51.80 -35.48 -14.81
N TRP A 695 -51.27 -34.25 -14.78
CA TRP A 695 -51.41 -33.27 -15.86
C TRP A 695 -50.80 -33.78 -17.18
N LEU A 696 -49.57 -34.29 -17.13
CA LEU A 696 -48.86 -34.83 -18.30
C LEU A 696 -49.50 -36.13 -18.82
N GLU A 697 -49.94 -37.01 -17.91
CA GLU A 697 -50.62 -38.27 -18.26
C GLU A 697 -52.02 -38.06 -18.87
N SER A 698 -52.66 -36.91 -18.59
CA SER A 698 -53.93 -36.50 -19.20
C SER A 698 -53.78 -36.01 -20.66
N GLY A 699 -52.56 -36.05 -21.21
CA GLY A 699 -52.28 -35.70 -22.61
C GLY A 699 -51.93 -34.23 -22.84
N HIS A 700 -51.74 -33.43 -21.79
CA HIS A 700 -51.26 -32.06 -21.91
C HIS A 700 -49.74 -32.02 -22.11
N ASP A 701 -49.27 -31.24 -23.09
CA ASP A 701 -47.85 -30.98 -23.35
C ASP A 701 -47.45 -29.53 -23.00
N THR A 702 -48.29 -28.83 -22.23
CA THR A 702 -48.09 -27.43 -21.81
C THR A 702 -47.85 -27.30 -20.31
N SER A 703 -47.16 -26.23 -19.94
CA SER A 703 -46.92 -25.78 -18.58
C SER A 703 -48.25 -25.44 -17.90
N PRO A 704 -48.57 -26.07 -16.76
CA PRO A 704 -49.77 -25.72 -16.00
C PRO A 704 -49.81 -24.24 -15.54
N MET A 705 -48.64 -23.60 -15.36
CA MET A 705 -48.55 -22.20 -14.91
C MET A 705 -48.65 -21.18 -16.04
N THR A 706 -47.99 -21.45 -17.17
CA THR A 706 -47.82 -20.46 -18.24
C THR A 706 -48.63 -20.79 -19.49
N ASN A 707 -49.20 -21.99 -19.55
CA ASN A 707 -49.84 -22.57 -20.73
C ASN A 707 -48.94 -22.62 -21.99
N LEU A 708 -47.62 -22.46 -21.80
CA LEU A 708 -46.62 -22.60 -22.86
C LEU A 708 -46.21 -24.06 -22.99
N ARG A 709 -45.87 -24.50 -24.21
CA ARG A 709 -45.44 -25.87 -24.46
C ARG A 709 -44.17 -26.22 -23.68
N LEU A 710 -44.17 -27.35 -22.98
CA LEU A 710 -43.00 -27.83 -22.25
C LEU A 710 -41.94 -28.37 -23.23
N PRO A 711 -40.66 -27.97 -23.11
CA PRO A 711 -39.58 -28.48 -23.96
C PRO A 711 -39.38 -30.00 -23.87
N HIS A 712 -39.64 -30.58 -22.69
CA HIS A 712 -39.62 -32.02 -22.43
C HIS A 712 -40.51 -32.36 -21.22
N HIS A 713 -40.80 -33.64 -21.02
CA HIS A 713 -41.64 -34.10 -19.91
C HIS A 713 -40.84 -34.63 -18.70
N GLN A 714 -39.51 -34.55 -18.74
CA GLN A 714 -38.67 -34.91 -17.59
C GLN A 714 -38.87 -33.92 -16.44
N VAL A 715 -39.05 -34.46 -15.24
CA VAL A 715 -39.20 -33.71 -13.99
C VAL A 715 -38.02 -33.97 -13.07
N VAL A 716 -37.61 -32.95 -12.32
CA VAL A 716 -36.46 -33.01 -11.39
C VAL A 716 -36.93 -32.73 -9.97
N PRO A 717 -36.65 -33.59 -8.98
CA PRO A 717 -37.02 -33.33 -7.58
C PRO A 717 -36.39 -32.03 -7.05
N ASN A 718 -37.19 -31.19 -6.39
CA ASN A 718 -36.73 -29.96 -5.75
C ASN A 718 -36.48 -30.18 -4.26
N HIS A 719 -35.37 -30.88 -3.95
CA HIS A 719 -35.01 -31.20 -2.56
C HIS A 719 -34.82 -29.97 -1.67
N SER A 720 -34.37 -28.85 -2.25
CA SER A 720 -34.20 -27.58 -1.55
C SER A 720 -35.53 -26.99 -1.09
N LEU A 721 -36.52 -26.91 -2.00
CA LEU A 721 -37.86 -26.44 -1.64
C LEU A 721 -38.54 -27.39 -0.66
N ARG A 722 -38.38 -28.71 -0.85
CA ARG A 722 -38.90 -29.71 0.10
C ARG A 722 -38.36 -29.50 1.51
N SER A 723 -37.06 -29.25 1.64
CA SER A 723 -36.43 -28.99 2.95
C SER A 723 -36.92 -27.68 3.57
N ALA A 724 -37.14 -26.63 2.77
CA ALA A 724 -37.67 -25.36 3.23
C ALA A 724 -39.14 -25.45 3.68
N ILE A 725 -39.96 -26.25 2.98
CA ILE A 725 -41.35 -26.52 3.39
C ILE A 725 -41.38 -27.30 4.70
N GLN A 726 -40.52 -28.32 4.85
CA GLN A 726 -40.43 -29.09 6.08
C GLN A 726 -39.99 -28.23 7.27
N GLU A 727 -38.99 -27.37 7.09
CA GLU A 727 -38.56 -26.42 8.13
C GLU A 727 -39.67 -25.45 8.51
N TRP A 728 -40.52 -25.04 7.56
CA TRP A 728 -41.69 -24.21 7.83
C TRP A 728 -42.81 -24.95 8.58
N LEU A 729 -43.05 -26.23 8.27
CA LEU A 729 -44.01 -27.08 8.98
C LEU A 729 -43.56 -27.42 10.42
N ASP A 730 -42.24 -27.47 10.66
CA ASP A 730 -41.66 -27.80 11.96
C ASP A 730 -41.57 -26.60 12.93
N ILE A 731 -42.02 -25.41 12.52
CA ILE A 731 -42.14 -24.24 13.41
C ILE A 731 -43.30 -24.48 14.38
N PRO A 732 -43.07 -24.53 15.71
CA PRO A 732 -44.16 -24.70 16.67
C PRO A 732 -45.15 -23.54 16.54
N THR A 733 -46.42 -23.85 16.24
CA THR A 733 -47.53 -22.89 16.22
C THR A 733 -47.78 -22.26 17.58
#